data_AF-A0A0N1FUG3-F1
#
_entry.id   AF-A0A0N1FUG3-F1
#
_cell.length_a   1.000
_cell.length_b   1.000
_cell.length_c   1.000
_cell.angle_alpha   90.00
_cell.angle_beta   90.00
_cell.angle_gamma   90.00
#
_symmetry.space_group_name_H-M   'P 1'
#
loop_
_entity.id
_entity.type
_entity.pdbx_description
1 polymer ?
#
loop_
_entity_poly.entity_id
_entity_poly.type
_entity_poly.pdbx_seq_one_letter_code
_entity_poly.pdbx_strand_id
1 'polypeptide(L)'
;MGQEGERRAETDGERPVSAEGDTAMAAVAGDGGAEVQAGTIGTLNVHLPSIPGPIPGPGPGSGSEPPALSPADLAEALRHYATRVRECYGGLDLEVLIPLEEGEHPAVALNEVFVPPSVRADPPPVELPRDIRQLLVDSGDWPSSLPPGLEREALERARQAYAERPARDVLELLADPAADRIVLLGDPGAGKSTLARHLALALTTEGLAPGDPLGGLAGRVPFVVELREYAAGSWRDQTFEDFFAYLAMKGMAPSARVTEHLLAQGRAVVVFDGLDELFDPAAREQVAHRIADFTARHVGVGVRVVVTSRVIGYRRGVLERAAFEHHMIQDLTKEQIAQFARQWYATAYPHDEERARRLCTRVTDAVAHSRPVAELAGNPLLLTILAIIGRRRDLPRDRQGVYRHAIAVLVAHWDEHAKHLRAADDVEALSYLGDEDRHELLRLVARRMQDGAGGIAGNHIHQGELLATFREYLCEQYELPVAQAVSAARTMVRQFRERNFILAHYGGGVYGFVHRAFLEYLAAEDIDRRYTRYREWTQEELIEEIFAGHAEDPAWHEVLLLLAGQLGEREAGAAIDRLLEMHRRRVPDTWGAPLLLLSVRALAEVRRIGVLASQSRAVVDGIIAFLEGAYVGSEFIVSSDGLPTALAAFPPHWSGRSRILRWYHLRVQFNALGVEPGPVASILYQGSEVPQAMAAHARSIPARAEMLRVLVMRWGSVENIRTLVRSRASADPSDAVRNVALHFLSEGRGRGKPKAIRDRSVADSLSGKRALAPSGKDGDGSPAWTPLTVELALSAEDEGKRAGAASALSECFDDAETRTLLCRLAVEDPSGLVRSVALQELLLLCGDDEHVQALLCSEVLGDPEERARRVALELIVQAGGWEFVGRLKNGEADTWEMARRIAVDDPHEGIRSMACNVLWRMAAHRAGTEEILRDRAVVDSSRDVRHTALRGLISARGDEADTWQLVRKRVVEDPDEVVRGSALAQLCRHRSHETDVWELAFNHLAQEPSDVGRAEVLRLLRYYSGEEATVWALLHESASADRAASVRMAALTLLATGNSENPVTRNVIRNRATSDPDHRVRVEALRWWAVHEPDETGAELLRDRAVADPDPQPRIAALQSLAFGWPAHLPTLPLLRERADTDEDEDVRNEAVRALAAAEALAPLADQLP
;
A
#
# COMPACT_ATOMS: atom_id res chain seq x y z
N MET A 1 16.60 -4.22 83.96
CA MET A 1 16.84 -2.76 83.90
C MET A 1 17.31 -2.40 82.50
N GLY A 2 16.43 -2.05 81.58
CA GLY A 2 14.98 -2.15 81.61
C GLY A 2 14.45 -2.02 80.18
N GLN A 3 13.44 -2.77 79.76
CA GLN A 3 12.75 -3.96 80.28
C GLN A 3 12.08 -4.59 79.04
N GLU A 4 12.31 -5.89 78.78
CA GLU A 4 11.28 -6.96 78.79
C GLU A 4 10.24 -6.86 77.65
N GLY A 5 9.84 -7.91 76.93
CA GLY A 5 10.02 -9.36 76.99
C GLY A 5 9.38 -9.94 75.71
N GLU A 6 9.99 -10.92 75.05
CA GLU A 6 9.79 -12.36 75.29
C GLU A 6 8.36 -12.90 75.08
N ARG A 7 8.29 -13.80 74.08
CA ARG A 7 7.74 -15.17 74.14
C ARG A 7 6.22 -15.42 74.15
N ARG A 8 5.86 -16.23 73.13
CA ARG A 8 5.22 -17.57 73.16
C ARG A 8 3.76 -17.73 73.57
N ALA A 9 3.26 -18.84 73.02
CA ALA A 9 2.21 -19.76 73.50
C ALA A 9 0.82 -19.40 72.95
N GLU A 10 0.22 -20.28 72.12
CA GLU A 10 -0.68 -21.38 72.55
C GLU A 10 -1.94 -20.78 73.20
N THR A 11 -3.18 -21.12 72.88
CA THR A 11 -3.80 -22.36 72.37
C THR A 11 -5.28 -22.04 72.13
N ASP A 12 -5.95 -22.91 71.37
CA ASP A 12 -7.34 -23.37 71.51
C ASP A 12 -8.44 -22.47 72.09
N GLY A 13 -9.59 -22.49 71.41
CA GLY A 13 -10.87 -22.32 72.11
C GLY A 13 -12.00 -21.79 71.26
N GLU A 14 -12.73 -22.73 70.64
CA GLU A 14 -14.21 -22.78 70.63
C GLU A 14 -15.02 -21.49 70.41
N ARG A 15 -15.70 -21.42 69.25
CA ARG A 15 -17.17 -21.42 69.05
C ARG A 15 -18.07 -21.07 70.27
N PRO A 16 -19.37 -20.69 70.12
CA PRO A 16 -20.14 -20.28 68.92
C PRO A 16 -21.24 -19.20 69.21
N VAL A 17 -22.17 -19.01 68.25
CA VAL A 17 -23.62 -18.71 68.41
C VAL A 17 -24.09 -17.24 68.46
N SER A 18 -24.71 -16.82 67.33
CA SER A 18 -26.02 -16.12 67.17
C SER A 18 -26.22 -14.74 67.85
N ALA A 19 -27.14 -13.86 67.52
CA ALA A 19 -28.31 -13.81 66.64
C ALA A 19 -28.67 -12.31 66.50
N GLU A 20 -29.24 -11.96 65.35
CA GLU A 20 -30.43 -11.12 65.15
C GLU A 20 -30.72 -9.84 65.97
N GLY A 21 -31.33 -8.86 65.27
CA GLY A 21 -32.13 -7.79 65.86
C GLY A 21 -31.77 -6.42 65.29
N ASP A 22 -32.30 -6.06 64.12
CA ASP A 22 -33.50 -5.20 63.99
C ASP A 22 -33.44 -3.90 64.82
N THR A 23 -33.48 -2.75 64.16
CA THR A 23 -34.68 -1.89 64.14
C THR A 23 -34.45 -0.59 63.36
N ALA A 24 -35.48 -0.24 62.59
CA ALA A 24 -35.66 1.00 61.85
C ALA A 24 -36.16 2.16 62.73
N MET A 25 -35.95 3.39 62.28
CA MET A 25 -36.86 4.57 62.36
C MET A 25 -36.15 5.76 61.68
N ALA A 26 -36.57 6.30 60.53
CA ALA A 26 -37.78 7.04 60.17
C ALA A 26 -37.80 8.55 60.58
N ALA A 27 -37.72 9.45 59.57
CA ALA A 27 -38.44 10.74 59.40
C ALA A 27 -37.73 11.62 58.32
N VAL A 28 -38.27 11.85 57.10
CA VAL A 28 -39.30 12.85 56.66
C VAL A 28 -38.76 14.31 56.73
N ALA A 29 -38.79 15.23 55.74
CA ALA A 29 -39.41 15.42 54.40
C ALA A 29 -38.55 16.40 53.56
N GLY A 30 -38.47 16.30 52.22
CA GLY A 30 -39.19 17.14 51.22
C GLY A 30 -38.22 18.15 50.56
N ASP A 31 -38.23 18.53 49.28
CA ASP A 31 -39.11 18.38 48.10
C ASP A 31 -38.34 18.85 46.82
N GLY A 32 -38.70 18.32 45.63
CA GLY A 32 -38.42 18.79 44.26
C GLY A 32 -36.99 18.65 43.70
N GLY A 33 -36.70 18.10 42.52
CA GLY A 33 -37.48 17.59 41.39
C GLY A 33 -36.68 17.81 40.09
N ALA A 34 -36.27 16.73 39.39
CA ALA A 34 -35.99 16.68 37.95
C ALA A 34 -35.74 15.23 37.51
N GLU A 35 -36.56 14.77 36.56
CA GLU A 35 -36.59 13.42 36.00
C GLU A 35 -35.34 13.12 35.15
N VAL A 36 -34.73 11.94 35.38
CA VAL A 36 -33.96 11.19 34.37
C VAL A 36 -34.43 9.74 34.44
N GLN A 37 -35.03 9.26 33.36
CA GLN A 37 -35.48 7.88 33.19
C GLN A 37 -34.27 6.94 33.15
N ALA A 38 -34.12 6.13 34.19
CA ALA A 38 -33.23 4.97 34.19
C ALA A 38 -33.93 3.82 33.43
N GLY A 39 -33.38 3.47 32.26
CA GLY A 39 -33.73 2.26 31.53
C GLY A 39 -33.41 1.03 32.37
N THR A 40 -34.42 0.20 32.58
CA THR A 40 -34.40 -0.99 33.43
C THR A 40 -33.49 -2.07 32.81
N ILE A 41 -32.39 -2.41 33.48
CA ILE A 41 -31.65 -3.65 33.22
C ILE A 41 -32.56 -4.80 33.66
N GLY A 42 -33.08 -5.55 32.69
CA GLY A 42 -33.80 -6.79 32.94
C GLY A 42 -32.84 -7.88 33.40
N THR A 43 -32.63 -7.98 34.71
CA THR A 43 -32.07 -9.18 35.34
C THR A 43 -33.07 -10.31 35.19
N LEU A 44 -32.88 -11.14 34.16
CA LEU A 44 -33.48 -12.47 34.10
C LEU A 44 -32.83 -13.34 35.19
N ASN A 45 -33.43 -13.32 36.38
CA ASN A 45 -33.26 -14.36 37.39
C ASN A 45 -33.72 -15.70 36.80
N VAL A 46 -32.80 -16.42 36.16
CA VAL A 46 -33.00 -17.83 35.84
C VAL A 46 -32.67 -18.61 37.11
N HIS A 47 -33.72 -19.11 37.78
CA HIS A 47 -33.57 -20.17 38.75
C HIS A 47 -32.83 -21.34 38.09
N LEU A 48 -31.59 -21.60 38.51
CA LEU A 48 -30.88 -22.84 38.22
C LEU A 48 -31.70 -24.01 38.81
N PRO A 49 -32.26 -24.92 38.00
CA PRO A 49 -32.77 -26.17 38.55
C PRO A 49 -31.58 -26.97 39.07
N SER A 50 -31.73 -27.57 40.24
CA SER A 50 -30.73 -28.45 40.84
C SER A 50 -30.33 -29.56 39.87
N ILE A 51 -29.02 -29.80 39.76
CA ILE A 51 -28.39 -30.86 38.96
C ILE A 51 -29.09 -32.21 39.31
N PRO A 52 -29.70 -32.93 38.36
CA PRO A 52 -30.16 -34.27 38.63
C PRO A 52 -28.93 -35.17 38.81
N GLY A 53 -28.93 -35.95 39.91
CA GLY A 53 -27.88 -36.92 40.20
C GLY A 53 -27.76 -38.00 39.10
N PRO A 54 -26.71 -38.83 39.15
CA PRO A 54 -26.43 -39.83 38.13
C PRO A 54 -27.63 -40.75 37.90
N ILE A 55 -28.03 -40.89 36.64
CA ILE A 55 -29.11 -41.78 36.19
C ILE A 55 -28.73 -43.22 36.61
N PRO A 56 -29.58 -43.96 37.35
CA PRO A 56 -29.29 -45.34 37.71
C PRO A 56 -29.30 -46.21 36.45
N GLY A 57 -28.30 -47.08 36.31
CA GLY A 57 -28.23 -48.05 35.21
C GLY A 57 -29.47 -48.95 35.10
N PRO A 58 -29.79 -49.46 33.90
CA PRO A 58 -31.04 -50.18 33.66
C PRO A 58 -31.04 -51.51 34.43
N GLY A 59 -32.00 -51.66 35.34
CA GLY A 59 -32.33 -52.95 35.95
C GLY A 59 -32.94 -53.90 34.90
N PRO A 60 -32.75 -55.22 35.03
CA PRO A 60 -33.23 -56.17 34.04
C PRO A 60 -34.74 -56.37 34.23
N GLY A 61 -35.57 -55.85 33.32
CA GLY A 61 -37.00 -56.08 33.39
C GLY A 61 -37.84 -55.44 32.27
N SER A 62 -38.41 -56.31 31.44
CA SER A 62 -39.44 -56.09 30.39
C SER A 62 -38.97 -55.53 29.04
N GLY A 63 -38.89 -56.44 28.07
CA GLY A 63 -38.63 -56.16 26.66
C GLY A 63 -39.88 -55.66 25.93
N SER A 64 -39.95 -54.35 25.74
CA SER A 64 -40.57 -53.76 24.57
C SER A 64 -39.51 -52.85 23.94
N GLU A 65 -39.02 -53.23 22.76
CA GLU A 65 -38.23 -52.32 21.93
C GLU A 65 -39.01 -51.00 21.81
N PRO A 66 -38.38 -49.83 22.07
CA PRO A 66 -39.07 -48.57 21.88
C PRO A 66 -39.50 -48.45 20.41
N PRO A 67 -40.71 -47.92 20.13
CA PRO A 67 -41.25 -47.88 18.78
C PRO A 67 -40.28 -47.19 17.83
N ALA A 68 -40.12 -47.73 16.61
CA ALA A 68 -39.26 -47.16 15.58
C ALA A 68 -39.62 -45.69 15.33
N LEU A 69 -38.62 -44.82 15.24
CA LEU A 69 -38.78 -43.39 14.93
C LEU A 69 -39.56 -43.25 13.62
N SER A 70 -40.75 -42.65 13.65
CA SER A 70 -41.51 -42.43 12.43
C SER A 70 -40.86 -41.29 11.62
N PRO A 71 -40.95 -41.32 10.27
CA PRO A 71 -40.43 -40.23 9.43
C PRO A 71 -41.05 -38.87 9.77
N ALA A 72 -42.29 -38.85 10.27
CA ALA A 72 -42.98 -37.63 10.69
C ALA A 72 -42.36 -37.02 11.97
N ASP A 73 -42.08 -37.86 12.98
CA ASP A 73 -41.46 -37.44 14.24
C ASP A 73 -40.04 -36.91 14.01
N LEU A 74 -39.29 -37.57 13.12
CA LEU A 74 -37.96 -37.12 12.72
C LEU A 74 -38.02 -35.75 12.04
N ALA A 75 -38.94 -35.56 11.09
CA ALA A 75 -39.09 -34.28 10.39
C ALA A 75 -39.53 -33.14 11.33
N GLU A 76 -40.38 -33.42 12.32
CA GLU A 76 -40.80 -32.44 13.32
C GLU A 76 -39.65 -32.03 14.25
N ALA A 77 -38.89 -33.00 14.77
CA ALA A 77 -37.73 -32.72 15.60
C ALA A 77 -36.69 -31.86 14.85
N LEU A 78 -36.46 -32.14 13.57
CA LEU A 78 -35.54 -31.36 12.74
C LEU A 78 -36.05 -29.94 12.45
N ARG A 79 -37.36 -29.73 12.26
CA ARG A 79 -37.94 -28.39 12.09
C ARG A 79 -37.81 -27.53 13.35
N HIS A 80 -38.04 -28.12 14.53
CA HIS A 80 -37.84 -27.42 15.80
C HIS A 80 -36.36 -27.06 15.99
N TYR A 81 -35.45 -28.00 15.73
CA TYR A 81 -34.02 -27.75 15.78
C TYR A 81 -33.59 -26.63 14.82
N ALA A 82 -34.00 -26.69 13.56
CA ALA A 82 -33.71 -25.68 12.55
C ALA A 82 -34.22 -24.28 12.93
N THR A 83 -35.39 -24.19 13.57
CA THR A 83 -35.94 -22.91 14.05
C THR A 83 -35.06 -22.34 15.16
N ARG A 84 -34.64 -23.18 16.11
CA ARG A 84 -33.76 -22.75 17.20
C ARG A 84 -32.39 -22.29 16.70
N VAL A 85 -31.80 -23.00 15.73
CA VAL A 85 -30.55 -22.61 15.09
C VAL A 85 -30.68 -21.23 14.43
N ARG A 86 -31.78 -20.95 13.72
CA ARG A 86 -32.05 -19.63 13.12
C ARG A 86 -32.19 -18.53 14.17
N GLU A 87 -32.86 -18.78 15.28
CA GLU A 87 -32.98 -17.82 16.39
C GLU A 87 -31.64 -17.52 17.06
N CYS A 88 -30.81 -18.54 17.29
CA CYS A 88 -29.55 -18.39 18.02
C CYS A 88 -28.39 -17.89 17.16
N TYR A 89 -28.34 -18.25 15.87
CA TYR A 89 -27.21 -17.92 15.00
C TYR A 89 -27.53 -16.94 13.88
N GLY A 90 -28.82 -16.63 13.64
CA GLY A 90 -29.24 -15.81 12.50
C GLY A 90 -28.78 -14.35 12.55
N GLY A 91 -28.72 -13.75 13.74
CA GLY A 91 -28.24 -12.38 13.93
C GLY A 91 -26.75 -12.31 14.26
N LEU A 92 -26.07 -11.27 13.75
CA LEU A 92 -24.74 -10.90 14.23
C LEU A 92 -24.84 -10.15 15.55
N ASP A 93 -24.18 -10.67 16.59
CA ASP A 93 -23.99 -9.95 17.85
C ASP A 93 -22.87 -8.92 17.67
N LEU A 94 -23.26 -7.66 17.58
CA LEU A 94 -22.34 -6.54 17.37
C LEU A 94 -22.12 -5.73 18.66
N GLU A 95 -22.86 -5.97 19.74
CA GLU A 95 -22.80 -5.14 20.96
C GLU A 95 -21.39 -5.08 21.54
N VAL A 96 -20.68 -6.21 21.45
CA VAL A 96 -19.30 -6.39 21.89
C VAL A 96 -18.28 -5.58 21.07
N LEU A 97 -18.63 -5.20 19.84
CA LEU A 97 -17.75 -4.45 18.91
C LEU A 97 -18.03 -2.95 18.88
N ILE A 98 -19.03 -2.49 19.64
CA ILE A 98 -19.56 -1.12 19.63
C ILE A 98 -19.22 -0.43 20.96
N PRO A 99 -18.72 0.81 20.97
CA PRO A 99 -18.59 1.56 22.22
C PRO A 99 -19.96 1.82 22.84
N LEU A 100 -20.07 1.70 24.17
CA LEU A 100 -21.29 1.97 24.95
C LEU A 100 -21.94 3.35 24.67
N GLU A 101 -21.18 4.29 24.11
CA GLU A 101 -21.58 5.66 23.82
C GLU A 101 -22.16 5.88 22.41
N GLU A 102 -22.13 4.88 21.51
CA GLU A 102 -22.41 5.08 20.08
C GLU A 102 -23.80 4.65 19.57
N GLY A 103 -24.73 4.20 20.43
CA GLY A 103 -26.16 3.99 20.08
C GLY A 103 -26.50 2.69 19.32
N GLU A 104 -27.78 2.50 18.93
CA GLU A 104 -28.27 1.25 18.32
C GLU A 104 -27.76 1.01 16.87
N HIS A 105 -27.36 -0.23 16.57
CA HIS A 105 -26.96 -0.70 15.24
C HIS A 105 -28.08 -1.51 14.57
N PRO A 106 -28.26 -1.43 13.24
CA PRO A 106 -29.26 -2.23 12.53
C PRO A 106 -28.92 -3.71 12.67
N ALA A 107 -29.94 -4.53 12.90
CA ALA A 107 -29.78 -5.98 12.96
C ALA A 107 -29.29 -6.49 11.59
N VAL A 108 -28.07 -7.01 11.53
CA VAL A 108 -27.48 -7.61 10.33
C VAL A 108 -27.57 -9.12 10.44
N ALA A 109 -28.18 -9.77 9.46
CA ALA A 109 -28.28 -11.23 9.42
C ALA A 109 -26.97 -11.84 8.90
N LEU A 110 -26.46 -12.89 9.58
CA LEU A 110 -25.18 -13.51 9.24
C LEU A 110 -25.14 -14.05 7.81
N ASN A 111 -26.22 -14.68 7.35
CA ASN A 111 -26.32 -15.26 6.00
C ASN A 111 -26.32 -14.21 4.87
N GLU A 112 -26.67 -12.96 5.16
CA GLU A 112 -26.69 -11.89 4.15
C GLU A 112 -25.31 -11.28 3.89
N VAL A 113 -24.42 -11.34 4.89
CA VAL A 113 -23.10 -10.67 4.86
C VAL A 113 -21.91 -11.63 4.95
N PHE A 114 -22.16 -12.94 5.10
CA PHE A 114 -21.09 -13.92 5.15
C PHE A 114 -20.37 -14.02 3.80
N VAL A 115 -19.06 -13.84 3.82
CA VAL A 115 -18.17 -14.10 2.69
C VAL A 115 -17.29 -15.29 3.06
N PRO A 116 -17.31 -16.39 2.28
CA PRO A 116 -16.50 -17.57 2.57
C PRO A 116 -15.01 -17.23 2.43
N PRO A 117 -14.19 -17.45 3.47
CA PRO A 117 -12.76 -17.25 3.37
C PRO A 117 -12.11 -18.41 2.60
N SER A 118 -10.89 -18.15 2.11
CA SER A 118 -10.07 -19.17 1.49
C SER A 118 -9.27 -19.94 2.55
N VAL A 119 -8.93 -21.19 2.27
CA VAL A 119 -8.11 -22.07 3.12
C VAL A 119 -6.95 -22.68 2.34
N ARG A 120 -5.84 -22.95 3.02
CA ARG A 120 -4.71 -23.73 2.48
C ARG A 120 -4.45 -24.97 3.32
N ALA A 121 -4.11 -26.08 2.67
CA ALA A 121 -3.80 -27.33 3.35
C ALA A 121 -2.43 -27.27 4.04
N ASP A 122 -2.39 -27.69 5.29
CA ASP A 122 -1.19 -27.98 6.08
C ASP A 122 -0.12 -26.86 6.18
N PRO A 123 -0.38 -25.55 6.02
CA PRO A 123 0.72 -24.60 5.90
C PRO A 123 1.60 -24.63 7.15
N PRO A 124 2.93 -24.47 6.98
CA PRO A 124 3.85 -24.53 8.10
C PRO A 124 3.45 -23.48 9.15
N PRO A 125 3.44 -23.84 10.45
CA PRO A 125 3.10 -22.93 11.52
C PRO A 125 4.24 -21.93 11.69
N VAL A 126 4.24 -20.85 10.90
CA VAL A 126 5.19 -19.75 11.05
C VAL A 126 4.44 -18.59 11.69
N GLU A 127 4.79 -18.29 12.95
CA GLU A 127 4.34 -17.06 13.62
C GLU A 127 5.14 -15.90 13.02
N LEU A 128 4.55 -15.19 12.04
CA LEU A 128 5.13 -13.99 11.41
C LEU A 128 4.17 -12.80 11.54
N PRO A 129 4.70 -11.56 11.59
CA PRO A 129 3.91 -10.37 11.28
C PRO A 129 3.14 -10.52 9.97
N ARG A 130 1.93 -9.97 9.91
CA ARG A 130 1.07 -10.07 8.72
C ARG A 130 1.71 -9.45 7.48
N ASP A 131 2.36 -8.30 7.63
CA ASP A 131 3.07 -7.60 6.56
C ASP A 131 4.21 -8.45 5.98
N ILE A 132 4.98 -9.14 6.82
CA ILE A 132 6.05 -10.04 6.37
C ILE A 132 5.47 -11.28 5.69
N ARG A 133 4.43 -11.89 6.26
CA ARG A 133 3.74 -13.04 5.65
C ARG A 133 3.21 -12.68 4.25
N GLN A 134 2.64 -11.49 4.11
CA GLN A 134 2.04 -11.05 2.86
C GLN A 134 3.10 -10.74 1.79
N LEU A 135 4.20 -10.06 2.14
CA LEU A 135 5.33 -9.85 1.22
C LEU A 135 5.89 -11.17 0.67
N LEU A 136 6.03 -12.18 1.54
CA LEU A 136 6.51 -13.50 1.14
C LEU A 136 5.58 -14.21 0.14
N VAL A 137 4.26 -14.02 0.28
CA VAL A 137 3.24 -14.64 -0.59
C VAL A 137 3.05 -13.87 -1.89
N ASP A 138 3.01 -12.53 -1.82
CA ASP A 138 2.57 -11.67 -2.93
C ASP A 138 3.72 -11.31 -3.88
N SER A 139 4.92 -10.97 -3.37
CA SER A 139 6.04 -10.50 -4.20
C SER A 139 7.27 -11.40 -4.18
N GLY A 140 7.38 -12.30 -3.20
CA GLY A 140 8.59 -13.10 -3.01
C GLY A 140 9.81 -12.27 -2.58
N ASP A 141 9.60 -10.99 -2.26
CA ASP A 141 10.63 -10.08 -1.79
C ASP A 141 11.01 -10.38 -0.33
N TRP A 142 12.28 -10.15 -0.03
CA TRP A 142 12.81 -10.28 1.32
C TRP A 142 12.77 -8.94 2.04
N PRO A 143 12.35 -8.91 3.32
CA PRO A 143 12.66 -7.79 4.18
C PRO A 143 14.18 -7.55 4.21
N SER A 144 14.61 -6.28 4.19
CA SER A 144 16.03 -5.91 4.24
C SER A 144 16.73 -6.40 5.52
N SER A 145 15.97 -6.63 6.59
CA SER A 145 16.41 -7.31 7.81
C SER A 145 15.33 -8.28 8.31
N LEU A 146 15.75 -9.48 8.73
CA LEU A 146 14.87 -10.45 9.39
C LEU A 146 14.94 -10.27 10.91
N PRO A 147 13.85 -10.54 11.65
CA PRO A 147 13.90 -10.59 13.11
C PRO A 147 15.00 -11.56 13.59
N PRO A 148 15.76 -11.22 14.65
CA PRO A 148 16.74 -12.12 15.23
C PRO A 148 16.12 -13.48 15.59
N GLY A 149 16.77 -14.59 15.23
CA GLY A 149 16.26 -15.94 15.48
C GLY A 149 15.36 -16.53 14.38
N LEU A 150 15.08 -15.77 13.32
CA LEU A 150 14.35 -16.23 12.13
C LEU A 150 15.34 -16.53 10.99
N GLU A 151 15.49 -17.82 10.67
CA GLU A 151 16.40 -18.28 9.61
C GLU A 151 15.76 -18.16 8.23
N ARG A 152 16.52 -17.63 7.26
CA ARG A 152 16.08 -17.48 5.86
C ARG A 152 15.62 -18.80 5.24
N GLU A 153 16.32 -19.90 5.53
CA GLU A 153 15.95 -21.24 5.06
C GLU A 153 14.59 -21.72 5.59
N ALA A 154 14.20 -21.31 6.81
CA ALA A 154 12.89 -21.65 7.36
C ALA A 154 11.77 -20.88 6.65
N LEU A 155 12.01 -19.62 6.29
CA LEU A 155 11.09 -18.79 5.51
C LEU A 155 10.98 -19.25 4.06
N GLU A 156 12.07 -19.65 3.42
CA GLU A 156 12.05 -20.21 2.06
C GLU A 156 11.23 -21.49 1.98
N ARG A 157 11.41 -22.39 2.96
CA ARG A 157 10.56 -23.59 3.09
C ARG A 157 9.10 -23.23 3.30
N ALA A 158 8.80 -22.19 4.08
CA ALA A 158 7.44 -21.72 4.26
C ALA A 158 6.87 -21.17 2.94
N ARG A 159 7.60 -20.31 2.23
CA ARG A 159 7.18 -19.76 0.94
C ARG A 159 6.92 -20.85 -0.09
N GLN A 160 7.83 -21.82 -0.22
CA GLN A 160 7.66 -22.97 -1.12
C GLN A 160 6.42 -23.78 -0.76
N ALA A 161 6.21 -24.09 0.52
CA ALA A 161 5.01 -24.79 0.96
C ALA A 161 3.71 -24.02 0.67
N TYR A 162 3.72 -22.69 0.73
CA TYR A 162 2.58 -21.86 0.33
C TYR A 162 2.36 -21.87 -1.19
N ALA A 163 3.42 -21.86 -2.00
CA ALA A 163 3.33 -21.92 -3.46
C ALA A 163 2.79 -23.27 -3.95
N GLU A 164 3.23 -24.38 -3.33
CA GLU A 164 2.82 -25.74 -3.71
C GLU A 164 1.38 -26.09 -3.35
N ARG A 165 0.73 -25.32 -2.47
CA ARG A 165 -0.54 -25.68 -1.83
C ARG A 165 -1.60 -24.61 -2.08
N PRO A 166 -2.33 -24.65 -3.21
CA PRO A 166 -3.21 -23.58 -3.63
C PRO A 166 -4.33 -23.32 -2.63
N ALA A 167 -4.78 -22.06 -2.57
CA ALA A 167 -5.93 -21.67 -1.78
C ALA A 167 -7.22 -22.25 -2.38
N ARG A 168 -8.12 -22.75 -1.52
CA ARG A 168 -9.43 -23.30 -1.88
C ARG A 168 -10.52 -22.60 -1.08
N ASP A 169 -11.73 -22.51 -1.62
CA ASP A 169 -12.89 -22.03 -0.86
C ASP A 169 -13.21 -22.98 0.31
N VAL A 170 -13.45 -22.43 1.51
CA VAL A 170 -13.67 -23.26 2.71
C VAL A 170 -14.98 -24.06 2.65
N LEU A 171 -16.03 -23.54 2.02
CA LEU A 171 -17.30 -24.24 1.91
C LEU A 171 -17.18 -25.43 0.95
N GLU A 172 -16.43 -25.26 -0.14
CA GLU A 172 -16.12 -26.36 -1.06
C GLU A 172 -15.28 -27.46 -0.39
N LEU A 173 -14.31 -27.09 0.47
CA LEU A 173 -13.55 -28.06 1.26
C LEU A 173 -14.46 -28.83 2.22
N LEU A 174 -15.32 -28.13 2.97
CA LEU A 174 -16.24 -28.75 3.93
C LEU A 174 -17.25 -29.68 3.24
N ALA A 175 -17.60 -29.40 1.99
CA ALA A 175 -18.49 -30.23 1.18
C ALA A 175 -17.79 -31.38 0.45
N ASP A 176 -16.46 -31.42 0.46
CA ASP A 176 -15.69 -32.43 -0.24
C ASP A 176 -15.98 -33.83 0.34
N PRO A 177 -16.46 -34.78 -0.49
CA PRO A 177 -16.71 -36.13 -0.03
C PRO A 177 -15.49 -36.81 0.58
N ALA A 178 -14.28 -36.46 0.14
CA ALA A 178 -13.02 -37.03 0.62
C ALA A 178 -12.59 -36.49 1.99
N ALA A 179 -13.03 -35.29 2.38
CA ALA A 179 -12.62 -34.64 3.62
C ALA A 179 -13.64 -34.91 4.75
N ASP A 180 -13.48 -36.00 5.49
CA ASP A 180 -14.41 -36.39 6.59
C ASP A 180 -14.01 -35.85 7.96
N ARG A 181 -12.73 -35.47 8.14
CA ARG A 181 -12.13 -35.03 9.40
C ARG A 181 -11.21 -33.84 9.16
N ILE A 182 -11.66 -32.66 9.54
CA ILE A 182 -10.96 -31.39 9.24
C ILE A 182 -10.64 -30.66 10.53
N VAL A 183 -9.42 -30.13 10.64
CA VAL A 183 -9.05 -29.11 11.61
C VAL A 183 -8.87 -27.78 10.87
N LEU A 184 -9.73 -26.81 11.17
CA LEU A 184 -9.62 -25.43 10.67
C LEU A 184 -8.84 -24.58 11.67
N LEU A 185 -7.61 -24.27 11.30
CA LEU A 185 -6.75 -23.31 11.98
C LEU A 185 -6.99 -21.92 11.42
N GLY A 186 -6.83 -20.89 12.24
CA GLY A 186 -6.90 -19.51 11.77
C GLY A 186 -6.48 -18.52 12.84
N ASP A 187 -6.03 -17.35 12.41
CA ASP A 187 -5.72 -16.24 13.33
C ASP A 187 -6.98 -15.83 14.12
N PRO A 188 -6.84 -15.19 15.29
CA PRO A 188 -7.94 -14.51 15.97
C PRO A 188 -8.67 -13.54 15.05
N GLY A 189 -10.00 -13.51 15.14
CA GLY A 189 -10.83 -12.71 14.22
C GLY A 189 -11.00 -13.25 12.81
N ALA A 190 -10.33 -14.36 12.42
CA ALA A 190 -10.47 -14.99 11.10
C ALA A 190 -11.86 -15.59 10.79
N GLY A 191 -12.83 -15.48 11.71
CA GLY A 191 -14.21 -15.91 11.48
C GLY A 191 -14.49 -17.42 11.67
N LYS A 192 -13.66 -18.15 12.43
CA LYS A 192 -13.85 -19.60 12.69
C LYS A 192 -15.23 -19.95 13.28
N SER A 193 -15.59 -19.33 14.40
CA SER A 193 -16.92 -19.51 15.01
C SER A 193 -18.05 -19.00 14.12
N THR A 194 -17.80 -17.92 13.38
CA THR A 194 -18.74 -17.38 12.38
C THR A 194 -19.01 -18.37 11.26
N LEU A 195 -17.98 -19.07 10.77
CA LEU A 195 -18.10 -20.15 9.79
C LEU A 195 -18.88 -21.35 10.36
N ALA A 196 -18.63 -21.74 11.61
CA ALA A 196 -19.38 -22.81 12.28
C ALA A 196 -20.88 -22.49 12.36
N ARG A 197 -21.22 -21.26 12.75
CA ARG A 197 -22.60 -20.75 12.80
C ARG A 197 -23.23 -20.66 11.41
N HIS A 198 -22.49 -20.16 10.41
CA HIS A 198 -22.94 -20.10 9.03
C HIS A 198 -23.25 -21.49 8.46
N LEU A 199 -22.37 -22.47 8.68
CA LEU A 199 -22.60 -23.85 8.28
C LEU A 199 -23.88 -24.42 8.92
N ALA A 200 -24.10 -24.14 10.21
CA ALA A 200 -25.31 -24.58 10.90
C ALA A 200 -26.58 -23.95 10.31
N LEU A 201 -26.57 -22.65 10.00
CA LEU A 201 -27.68 -21.96 9.35
C LEU A 201 -27.95 -22.50 7.94
N ALA A 202 -26.90 -22.67 7.14
CA ALA A 202 -27.02 -23.13 5.76
C ALA A 202 -27.63 -24.53 5.68
N LEU A 203 -27.16 -25.47 6.52
CA LEU A 203 -27.66 -26.85 6.54
C LEU A 203 -29.04 -27.03 7.18
N THR A 204 -29.53 -26.03 7.93
CA THR A 204 -30.87 -26.04 8.52
C THR A 204 -31.90 -25.24 7.73
N THR A 205 -31.48 -24.55 6.67
CA THR A 205 -32.38 -23.83 5.75
C THR A 205 -32.95 -24.81 4.71
N GLU A 206 -34.24 -24.69 4.40
CA GLU A 206 -34.91 -25.62 3.47
C GLU A 206 -34.37 -25.46 2.04
N GLY A 207 -33.66 -26.49 1.56
CA GLY A 207 -33.21 -26.61 0.18
C GLY A 207 -32.03 -25.72 -0.17
N LEU A 208 -30.81 -26.28 -0.20
CA LEU A 208 -29.66 -25.62 -0.81
C LEU A 208 -29.94 -25.35 -2.29
N ALA A 209 -29.60 -24.15 -2.77
CA ALA A 209 -29.83 -23.78 -4.16
C ALA A 209 -29.04 -24.69 -5.12
N PRO A 210 -29.52 -24.95 -6.35
CA PRO A 210 -28.74 -25.66 -7.35
C PRO A 210 -27.40 -24.94 -7.61
N GLY A 211 -26.28 -25.62 -7.35
CA GLY A 211 -24.94 -25.04 -7.48
C GLY A 211 -24.39 -24.39 -6.21
N ASP A 212 -25.06 -24.53 -5.06
CA ASP A 212 -24.53 -24.10 -3.75
C ASP A 212 -23.23 -24.87 -3.39
N PRO A 213 -22.17 -24.18 -2.93
CA PRO A 213 -20.91 -24.82 -2.53
C PRO A 213 -21.06 -25.95 -1.51
N LEU A 214 -22.09 -25.87 -0.64
CA LEU A 214 -22.37 -26.88 0.39
C LEU A 214 -23.22 -28.05 -0.11
N GLY A 215 -23.50 -28.15 -1.42
CA GLY A 215 -24.35 -29.19 -2.00
C GLY A 215 -23.95 -30.62 -1.62
N GLY A 216 -22.66 -30.89 -1.41
CA GLY A 216 -22.15 -32.19 -0.93
C GLY A 216 -22.60 -32.60 0.49
N LEU A 217 -23.07 -31.63 1.28
CA LEU A 217 -23.61 -31.83 2.63
C LEU A 217 -25.15 -31.80 2.68
N ALA A 218 -25.82 -31.71 1.52
CA ALA A 218 -27.28 -31.65 1.46
C ALA A 218 -27.94 -32.81 2.24
N GLY A 219 -28.90 -32.49 3.11
CA GLY A 219 -29.65 -33.46 3.92
C GLY A 219 -28.94 -33.96 5.18
N ARG A 220 -27.73 -33.48 5.47
CA ARG A 220 -27.03 -33.68 6.76
C ARG A 220 -27.43 -32.61 7.77
N VAL A 221 -27.34 -32.94 9.05
CA VAL A 221 -27.76 -32.12 10.18
C VAL A 221 -26.52 -31.64 10.95
N PRO A 222 -26.35 -30.33 11.15
CA PRO A 222 -25.21 -29.78 11.87
C PRO A 222 -25.36 -29.98 13.38
N PHE A 223 -24.25 -30.12 14.11
CA PHE A 223 -24.16 -30.10 15.56
C PHE A 223 -22.96 -29.24 15.95
N VAL A 224 -23.20 -28.03 16.46
CA VAL A 224 -22.13 -27.11 16.89
C VAL A 224 -21.92 -27.25 18.40
N VAL A 225 -20.70 -27.61 18.80
CA VAL A 225 -20.29 -27.80 20.19
C VAL A 225 -19.26 -26.72 20.54
N GLU A 226 -19.66 -25.74 21.35
CA GLU A 226 -18.71 -24.78 21.92
C GLU A 226 -17.86 -25.47 22.99
N LEU A 227 -16.57 -25.68 22.71
CA LEU A 227 -15.70 -26.48 23.57
C LEU A 227 -15.47 -25.84 24.94
N ARG A 228 -15.53 -24.51 25.03
CA ARG A 228 -15.53 -23.78 26.31
C ARG A 228 -16.70 -24.20 27.22
N GLU A 229 -17.88 -24.43 26.66
CA GLU A 229 -19.08 -24.81 27.41
C GLU A 229 -18.98 -26.27 27.85
N TYR A 230 -18.48 -27.14 26.95
CA TYR A 230 -18.23 -28.54 27.26
C TYR A 230 -17.18 -28.73 28.37
N ALA A 231 -16.13 -27.91 28.38
CA ALA A 231 -15.09 -27.99 29.39
C ALA A 231 -15.48 -27.37 30.74
N ALA A 232 -16.62 -26.67 30.82
CA ALA A 232 -17.09 -26.06 32.05
C ALA A 232 -17.80 -27.07 32.97
N GLY A 233 -17.53 -26.99 34.28
CA GLY A 233 -18.21 -27.81 35.30
C GLY A 233 -17.89 -29.31 35.23
N SER A 234 -18.91 -30.15 35.42
CA SER A 234 -18.80 -31.62 35.44
C SER A 234 -18.85 -32.29 34.07
N TRP A 235 -19.05 -31.53 32.98
CA TRP A 235 -19.19 -32.06 31.61
C TRP A 235 -17.89 -32.55 31.02
N ARG A 236 -16.75 -31.94 31.40
CA ARG A 236 -15.40 -32.32 30.96
C ARG A 236 -15.07 -33.80 31.22
N ASP A 237 -15.79 -34.43 32.13
CA ASP A 237 -15.61 -35.83 32.52
C ASP A 237 -16.56 -36.78 31.75
N GLN A 238 -17.61 -36.27 31.08
CA GLN A 238 -18.65 -37.03 30.35
C GLN A 238 -18.44 -37.11 28.83
N THR A 239 -19.16 -37.99 28.12
CA THR A 239 -18.99 -38.14 26.66
C THR A 239 -19.65 -36.98 25.87
N PHE A 240 -19.27 -36.81 24.60
CA PHE A 240 -19.95 -35.83 23.74
C PHE A 240 -21.40 -36.22 23.46
N GLU A 241 -21.72 -37.51 23.45
CA GLU A 241 -23.08 -38.00 23.36
C GLU A 241 -23.95 -37.56 24.56
N ASP A 242 -23.39 -37.64 25.78
CA ASP A 242 -24.05 -37.10 26.98
C ASP A 242 -24.25 -35.57 26.86
N PHE A 243 -23.25 -34.87 26.30
CA PHE A 243 -23.34 -33.44 26.08
C PHE A 243 -24.38 -33.06 25.01
N PHE A 244 -24.59 -33.88 23.97
CA PHE A 244 -25.67 -33.66 23.01
C PHE A 244 -27.05 -33.76 23.66
N ALA A 245 -27.23 -34.64 24.66
CA ALA A 245 -28.47 -34.71 25.42
C ALA A 245 -28.72 -33.40 26.20
N TYR A 246 -27.68 -32.79 26.75
CA TYR A 246 -27.76 -31.46 27.36
C TYR A 246 -28.09 -30.35 26.34
N LEU A 247 -27.44 -30.34 25.18
CA LEU A 247 -27.75 -29.40 24.10
C LEU A 247 -29.20 -29.56 23.61
N ALA A 248 -29.74 -30.79 23.62
CA ALA A 248 -31.13 -31.04 23.27
C ALA A 248 -32.11 -30.37 24.26
N MET A 249 -31.77 -30.30 25.54
CA MET A 249 -32.57 -29.55 26.53
C MET A 249 -32.59 -28.05 26.25
N LYS A 250 -31.54 -27.50 25.61
CA LYS A 250 -31.47 -26.10 25.15
C LYS A 250 -32.10 -25.89 23.76
N GLY A 251 -32.57 -26.95 23.11
CA GLY A 251 -33.00 -26.93 21.70
C GLY A 251 -31.85 -26.78 20.71
N MET A 252 -30.59 -26.88 21.16
CA MET A 252 -29.37 -26.76 20.33
C MET A 252 -28.86 -28.11 19.81
N ALA A 253 -29.64 -29.18 20.02
CA ALA A 253 -29.54 -30.45 19.32
C ALA A 253 -30.96 -31.07 19.22
N PRO A 254 -31.21 -31.99 18.27
CA PRO A 254 -32.39 -32.85 18.30
C PRO A 254 -32.42 -33.74 19.56
N SER A 255 -33.59 -34.30 19.88
CA SER A 255 -33.73 -35.24 21.01
C SER A 255 -32.70 -36.39 20.94
N ALA A 256 -32.28 -36.93 22.09
CA ALA A 256 -31.24 -37.97 22.16
C ALA A 256 -31.47 -39.13 21.17
N ARG A 257 -32.71 -39.65 21.08
CA ARG A 257 -33.06 -40.72 20.12
C ARG A 257 -32.87 -40.31 18.66
N VAL A 258 -33.21 -39.06 18.30
CA VAL A 258 -33.02 -38.52 16.95
C VAL A 258 -31.54 -38.32 16.66
N THR A 259 -30.78 -37.80 17.62
CA THR A 259 -29.33 -37.60 17.50
C THR A 259 -28.60 -38.93 17.29
N GLU A 260 -28.91 -39.94 18.10
CA GLU A 260 -28.37 -41.31 17.91
C GLU A 260 -28.70 -41.87 16.52
N HIS A 261 -29.93 -41.69 16.05
CA HIS A 261 -30.35 -42.12 14.71
C HIS A 261 -29.57 -41.41 13.59
N LEU A 262 -29.34 -40.10 13.71
CA LEU A 262 -28.60 -39.31 12.73
C LEU A 262 -27.11 -39.68 12.70
N LEU A 263 -26.49 -39.89 13.87
CA LEU A 263 -25.11 -40.34 13.99
C LEU A 263 -24.92 -41.74 13.38
N ALA A 264 -25.82 -42.68 13.67
CA ALA A 264 -25.78 -44.04 13.13
C ALA A 264 -25.98 -44.10 11.60
N GLN A 265 -26.68 -43.14 11.00
CA GLN A 265 -26.87 -43.03 9.55
C GLN A 265 -25.80 -42.19 8.84
N GLY A 266 -24.83 -41.62 9.55
CA GLY A 266 -23.85 -40.70 8.97
C GLY A 266 -24.44 -39.37 8.49
N ARG A 267 -25.64 -39.02 8.95
CA ARG A 267 -26.35 -37.80 8.57
C ARG A 267 -25.97 -36.60 9.43
N ALA A 268 -24.88 -36.68 10.18
CA ALA A 268 -24.41 -35.63 11.08
C ALA A 268 -23.15 -34.93 10.54
N VAL A 269 -23.07 -33.62 10.78
CA VAL A 269 -21.86 -32.80 10.65
C VAL A 269 -21.60 -32.18 12.03
N VAL A 270 -20.55 -32.63 12.72
CA VAL A 270 -20.23 -32.18 14.08
C VAL A 270 -19.09 -31.17 14.01
N VAL A 271 -19.33 -29.97 14.52
CA VAL A 271 -18.35 -28.88 14.60
C VAL A 271 -17.97 -28.68 16.07
N PHE A 272 -16.73 -28.99 16.42
CA PHE A 272 -16.14 -28.68 17.71
C PHE A 272 -15.45 -27.32 17.63
N ASP A 273 -16.11 -26.28 18.14
CA ASP A 273 -15.67 -24.90 18.00
C ASP A 273 -14.85 -24.44 19.22
N GLY A 274 -13.69 -23.83 18.97
CA GLY A 274 -12.90 -23.11 19.97
C GLY A 274 -11.99 -23.99 20.85
N LEU A 275 -11.20 -24.90 20.26
CA LEU A 275 -10.28 -25.73 21.05
C LEU A 275 -9.20 -24.88 21.75
N ASP A 276 -8.82 -23.75 21.15
CA ASP A 276 -7.87 -22.79 21.73
C ASP A 276 -8.42 -22.04 22.95
N GLU A 277 -9.74 -21.94 23.09
CA GLU A 277 -10.40 -21.26 24.23
C GLU A 277 -10.20 -22.02 25.55
N LEU A 278 -9.76 -23.28 25.47
CA LEU A 278 -9.32 -24.07 26.63
C LEU A 278 -7.90 -23.66 27.02
N PHE A 279 -7.78 -22.74 27.97
CA PHE A 279 -6.48 -22.16 28.36
C PHE A 279 -5.54 -23.13 29.08
N ASP A 280 -6.09 -24.12 29.81
CA ASP A 280 -5.30 -25.15 30.47
C ASP A 280 -4.79 -26.16 29.42
N PRO A 281 -3.47 -26.27 29.17
CA PRO A 281 -2.94 -27.20 28.16
C PRO A 281 -3.35 -28.65 28.41
N ALA A 282 -3.46 -29.07 29.69
CA ALA A 282 -3.88 -30.42 30.03
C ALA A 282 -5.36 -30.66 29.71
N ALA A 283 -6.22 -29.68 29.98
CA ALA A 283 -7.64 -29.75 29.62
C ALA A 283 -7.82 -29.75 28.09
N ARG A 284 -7.07 -28.91 27.37
CA ARG A 284 -7.08 -28.86 25.90
C ARG A 284 -6.67 -30.20 25.28
N GLU A 285 -5.62 -30.82 25.80
CA GLU A 285 -5.15 -32.13 25.36
C GLU A 285 -6.16 -33.25 25.68
N GLN A 286 -6.78 -33.22 26.86
CA GLN A 286 -7.84 -34.16 27.24
C GLN A 286 -9.05 -34.05 26.30
N VAL A 287 -9.50 -32.84 25.97
CA VAL A 287 -10.61 -32.62 25.04
C VAL A 287 -10.25 -33.06 23.62
N ALA A 288 -9.02 -32.80 23.16
CA ALA A 288 -8.55 -33.30 21.86
C ALA A 288 -8.59 -34.84 21.78
N HIS A 289 -8.24 -35.53 22.88
CA HIS A 289 -8.37 -36.98 22.97
C HIS A 289 -9.83 -37.44 22.88
N ARG A 290 -10.75 -36.77 23.57
CA ARG A 290 -12.18 -37.09 23.46
C ARG A 290 -12.74 -36.87 22.06
N ILE A 291 -12.27 -35.86 21.34
CA ILE A 291 -12.66 -35.61 19.94
C ILE A 291 -12.17 -36.78 19.07
N ALA A 292 -10.93 -37.23 19.26
CA ALA A 292 -10.40 -38.40 18.56
C ALA A 292 -11.22 -39.67 18.88
N ASP A 293 -11.57 -39.90 20.14
CA ASP A 293 -12.37 -41.07 20.57
C ASP A 293 -13.80 -41.04 20.02
N PHE A 294 -14.44 -39.87 19.99
CA PHE A 294 -15.74 -39.68 19.34
C PHE A 294 -15.67 -39.97 17.84
N THR A 295 -14.65 -39.44 17.18
CA THR A 295 -14.45 -39.60 15.74
C THR A 295 -14.22 -41.08 15.42
N ALA A 296 -13.36 -41.76 16.18
CA ALA A 296 -13.06 -43.19 16.02
C ALA A 296 -14.31 -44.08 16.07
N ARG A 297 -15.28 -43.76 16.95
CA ARG A 297 -16.55 -44.50 17.08
C ARG A 297 -17.48 -44.33 15.88
N HIS A 298 -17.33 -43.25 15.11
CA HIS A 298 -18.17 -42.92 13.96
C HIS A 298 -17.41 -43.03 12.62
N VAL A 299 -16.23 -43.66 12.62
CA VAL A 299 -15.49 -43.96 11.38
C VAL A 299 -16.29 -44.96 10.54
N GLY A 300 -16.47 -44.65 9.25
CA GLY A 300 -17.09 -45.56 8.27
C GLY A 300 -18.61 -45.46 8.11
N VAL A 301 -19.31 -44.75 9.01
CA VAL A 301 -20.75 -44.47 8.87
C VAL A 301 -21.04 -43.16 8.12
N GLY A 302 -20.04 -42.30 7.94
CA GLY A 302 -20.12 -41.11 7.10
C GLY A 302 -20.34 -39.78 7.83
N VAL A 303 -20.24 -39.74 9.17
CA VAL A 303 -20.27 -38.50 9.97
C VAL A 303 -19.09 -37.59 9.60
N ARG A 304 -19.34 -36.28 9.42
CA ARG A 304 -18.25 -35.29 9.24
C ARG A 304 -17.88 -34.69 10.58
N VAL A 305 -16.58 -34.50 10.82
CA VAL A 305 -16.08 -33.82 12.01
C VAL A 305 -15.20 -32.65 11.60
N VAL A 306 -15.53 -31.46 12.11
CA VAL A 306 -14.77 -30.23 11.93
C VAL A 306 -14.33 -29.74 13.31
N VAL A 307 -13.06 -29.42 13.49
CA VAL A 307 -12.53 -28.84 14.72
C VAL A 307 -11.96 -27.47 14.38
N THR A 308 -12.33 -26.43 15.13
CA THR A 308 -11.73 -25.10 14.96
C THR A 308 -10.74 -24.80 16.08
N SER A 309 -9.63 -24.15 15.74
CA SER A 309 -8.62 -23.71 16.71
C SER A 309 -7.82 -22.51 16.19
N ARG A 310 -7.25 -21.70 17.08
CA ARG A 310 -6.10 -20.84 16.73
C ARG A 310 -4.90 -21.70 16.35
N VAL A 311 -4.03 -21.16 15.49
CA VAL A 311 -2.72 -21.78 15.19
C VAL A 311 -1.78 -21.72 16.40
N ILE A 312 -1.83 -20.63 17.17
CA ILE A 312 -0.98 -20.40 18.34
C ILE A 312 -1.40 -21.32 19.48
N GLY A 313 -0.45 -22.08 20.03
CA GLY A 313 -0.67 -22.99 21.15
C GLY A 313 -1.41 -24.29 20.79
N TYR A 314 -1.73 -24.51 19.52
CA TYR A 314 -2.33 -25.76 19.05
C TYR A 314 -1.27 -26.87 18.90
N ARG A 315 -1.55 -28.05 19.48
CA ARG A 315 -0.69 -29.23 19.38
C ARG A 315 -1.31 -30.23 18.40
N ARG A 316 -0.69 -30.40 17.23
CA ARG A 316 -1.20 -31.27 16.16
C ARG A 316 -1.31 -32.74 16.55
N GLY A 317 -0.39 -33.24 17.38
CA GLY A 317 -0.11 -34.66 17.51
C GLY A 317 -1.29 -35.58 17.90
N VAL A 318 -2.31 -35.12 18.63
CA VAL A 318 -3.47 -35.98 18.97
C VAL A 318 -4.40 -36.16 17.77
N LEU A 319 -4.81 -35.07 17.13
CA LEU A 319 -5.78 -35.10 16.04
C LEU A 319 -5.14 -35.55 14.72
N GLU A 320 -3.85 -35.26 14.49
CA GLU A 320 -3.10 -35.79 13.36
C GLU A 320 -3.03 -37.32 13.38
N ARG A 321 -2.78 -37.93 14.54
CA ARG A 321 -2.85 -39.40 14.72
C ARG A 321 -4.25 -39.98 14.51
N ALA A 322 -5.29 -39.17 14.67
CA ALA A 322 -6.67 -39.54 14.38
C ALA A 322 -7.06 -39.30 12.90
N ALA A 323 -6.08 -39.02 12.03
CA ALA A 323 -6.23 -38.77 10.61
C ALA A 323 -7.09 -37.54 10.28
N PHE A 324 -6.97 -36.47 11.06
CA PHE A 324 -7.53 -35.16 10.70
C PHE A 324 -6.62 -34.44 9.71
N GLU A 325 -7.22 -33.84 8.69
CA GLU A 325 -6.55 -32.93 7.75
C GLU A 325 -6.55 -31.51 8.31
N HIS A 326 -5.39 -30.87 8.36
CA HIS A 326 -5.24 -29.51 8.86
C HIS A 326 -5.31 -28.50 7.73
N HIS A 327 -6.15 -27.48 7.87
CA HIS A 327 -6.25 -26.38 6.93
C HIS A 327 -6.20 -25.06 7.68
N MET A 328 -5.54 -24.05 7.10
CA MET A 328 -5.43 -22.71 7.66
C MET A 328 -6.28 -21.73 6.86
N ILE A 329 -7.17 -21.03 7.55
CA ILE A 329 -7.93 -19.90 7.00
C ILE A 329 -6.96 -18.78 6.62
N GLN A 330 -7.11 -18.30 5.39
CA GLN A 330 -6.33 -17.20 4.82
C GLN A 330 -7.04 -15.86 5.05
N ASP A 331 -6.30 -14.76 4.91
CA ASP A 331 -6.88 -13.42 4.92
C ASP A 331 -7.81 -13.22 3.72
N LEU A 332 -8.79 -12.32 3.88
CA LEU A 332 -9.72 -11.96 2.82
C LEU A 332 -8.99 -11.24 1.69
N THR A 333 -9.26 -11.63 0.44
CA THR A 333 -8.76 -10.93 -0.75
C THR A 333 -9.47 -9.58 -0.93
N LYS A 334 -8.90 -8.70 -1.76
CA LYS A 334 -9.54 -7.40 -2.10
C LYS A 334 -10.95 -7.58 -2.66
N GLU A 335 -11.18 -8.65 -3.42
CA GLU A 335 -12.49 -9.00 -3.97
C GLU A 335 -13.46 -9.44 -2.87
N GLN A 336 -13.01 -10.27 -1.93
CA GLN A 336 -13.82 -10.71 -0.78
C GLN A 336 -14.15 -9.54 0.16
N ILE A 337 -13.20 -8.61 0.39
CA ILE A 337 -13.41 -7.38 1.14
C ILE A 337 -14.47 -6.51 0.46
N ALA A 338 -14.37 -6.32 -0.86
CA ALA A 338 -15.34 -5.55 -1.63
C ALA A 338 -16.73 -6.20 -1.68
N GLN A 339 -16.79 -7.54 -1.66
CA GLN A 339 -18.03 -8.30 -1.55
C GLN A 339 -18.67 -8.07 -0.18
N PHE A 340 -17.91 -8.23 0.91
CA PHE A 340 -18.38 -8.02 2.27
C PHE A 340 -18.90 -6.60 2.45
N ALA A 341 -18.13 -5.58 2.06
CA ALA A 341 -18.53 -4.17 2.20
C ALA A 341 -19.85 -3.87 1.47
N ARG A 342 -20.03 -4.45 0.28
CA ARG A 342 -21.25 -4.30 -0.51
C ARG A 342 -22.47 -4.93 0.18
N GLN A 343 -22.34 -6.18 0.61
CA GLN A 343 -23.40 -6.90 1.33
C GLN A 343 -23.75 -6.19 2.64
N TRP A 344 -22.74 -5.85 3.43
CA TRP A 344 -22.89 -5.15 4.70
C TRP A 344 -23.67 -3.86 4.58
N TYR A 345 -23.27 -2.96 3.66
CA TYR A 345 -23.96 -1.68 3.52
C TYR A 345 -25.33 -1.79 2.85
N ALA A 346 -25.55 -2.79 1.99
CA ALA A 346 -26.88 -3.07 1.45
C ALA A 346 -27.85 -3.53 2.55
N THR A 347 -27.43 -4.46 3.41
CA THR A 347 -28.24 -4.94 4.55
C THR A 347 -28.42 -3.85 5.61
N ALA A 348 -27.41 -3.02 5.88
CA ALA A 348 -27.51 -1.94 6.87
C ALA A 348 -28.38 -0.76 6.41
N TYR A 349 -28.56 -0.56 5.10
CA TYR A 349 -29.34 0.53 4.50
C TYR A 349 -30.26 0.03 3.36
N PRO A 350 -31.25 -0.84 3.66
CA PRO A 350 -32.05 -1.52 2.65
C PRO A 350 -32.98 -0.57 1.85
N HIS A 351 -33.14 0.66 2.31
CA HIS A 351 -33.98 1.69 1.67
C HIS A 351 -33.19 2.89 1.14
N ASP A 352 -31.86 2.82 1.14
CA ASP A 352 -30.98 3.92 0.68
C ASP A 352 -29.77 3.34 -0.08
N GLU A 353 -30.03 2.82 -1.28
CA GLU A 353 -29.03 2.22 -2.17
C GLU A 353 -27.90 3.19 -2.51
N GLU A 354 -28.20 4.49 -2.64
CA GLU A 354 -27.20 5.48 -3.01
C GLU A 354 -26.20 5.70 -1.87
N ARG A 355 -26.68 5.81 -0.62
CA ARG A 355 -25.81 5.87 0.56
C ARG A 355 -25.02 4.58 0.75
N ALA A 356 -25.65 3.41 0.55
CA ALA A 356 -24.98 2.12 0.63
C ALA A 356 -23.83 2.03 -0.39
N ARG A 357 -24.07 2.42 -1.65
CA ARG A 357 -23.05 2.46 -2.70
C ARG A 357 -21.91 3.42 -2.37
N ARG A 358 -22.23 4.64 -1.89
CA ARG A 358 -21.22 5.62 -1.47
C ARG A 358 -20.34 5.12 -0.32
N LEU A 359 -20.94 4.45 0.68
CA LEU A 359 -20.22 3.83 1.79
C LEU A 359 -19.32 2.68 1.34
N CYS A 360 -19.85 1.80 0.47
CA CYS A 360 -19.09 0.68 -0.10
C CYS A 360 -17.87 1.19 -0.87
N THR A 361 -18.05 2.15 -1.79
CA THR A 361 -16.96 2.73 -2.58
C THR A 361 -15.91 3.35 -1.67
N ARG A 362 -16.30 4.06 -0.60
CA ARG A 362 -15.33 4.63 0.36
C ARG A 362 -14.44 3.57 1.01
N VAL A 363 -15.01 2.48 1.53
CA VAL A 363 -14.22 1.42 2.17
C VAL A 363 -13.32 0.72 1.15
N THR A 364 -13.82 0.40 -0.03
CA THR A 364 -13.03 -0.25 -1.08
C THR A 364 -11.91 0.65 -1.59
N ASP A 365 -12.15 1.95 -1.73
CA ASP A 365 -11.14 2.91 -2.15
C ASP A 365 -10.07 3.06 -1.05
N ALA A 366 -10.46 3.13 0.22
CA ALA A 366 -9.50 3.18 1.32
C ALA A 366 -8.59 1.93 1.35
N VAL A 367 -9.16 0.74 1.15
CA VAL A 367 -8.39 -0.52 1.06
C VAL A 367 -7.50 -0.57 -0.18
N ALA A 368 -7.93 0.00 -1.31
CA ALA A 368 -7.14 0.02 -2.54
C ALA A 368 -5.92 0.95 -2.45
N HIS A 369 -6.07 2.08 -1.75
CA HIS A 369 -5.08 3.17 -1.76
C HIS A 369 -4.27 3.31 -0.46
N SER A 370 -4.58 2.52 0.58
CA SER A 370 -3.85 2.54 1.85
C SER A 370 -3.46 1.13 2.27
N ARG A 371 -2.16 0.82 2.17
CA ARG A 371 -1.59 -0.46 2.59
C ARG A 371 -1.94 -0.82 4.04
N PRO A 372 -1.79 0.07 5.05
CA PRO A 372 -2.17 -0.25 6.43
C PRO A 372 -3.66 -0.62 6.59
N VAL A 373 -4.56 0.08 5.89
CA VAL A 373 -6.00 -0.24 5.92
C VAL A 373 -6.27 -1.59 5.25
N ALA A 374 -5.58 -1.91 4.15
CA ALA A 374 -5.68 -3.20 3.48
C ALA A 374 -5.23 -4.37 4.38
N GLU A 375 -4.12 -4.20 5.10
CA GLU A 375 -3.59 -5.21 6.05
C GLU A 375 -4.56 -5.48 7.21
N LEU A 376 -5.27 -4.45 7.69
CA LEU A 376 -6.34 -4.64 8.68
C LEU A 376 -7.58 -5.32 8.06
N ALA A 377 -8.02 -4.84 6.89
CA ALA A 377 -9.24 -5.30 6.22
C ALA A 377 -9.19 -6.78 5.79
N GLY A 378 -8.00 -7.37 5.67
CA GLY A 378 -7.84 -8.81 5.46
C GLY A 378 -8.37 -9.68 6.61
N ASN A 379 -8.45 -9.15 7.84
CA ASN A 379 -9.06 -9.84 8.98
C ASN A 379 -10.57 -9.52 9.07
N PRO A 380 -11.48 -10.52 9.03
CA PRO A 380 -12.92 -10.28 9.10
C PRO A 380 -13.40 -9.47 10.31
N LEU A 381 -12.80 -9.65 11.50
CA LEU A 381 -13.16 -8.89 12.69
C LEU A 381 -12.81 -7.40 12.52
N LEU A 382 -11.59 -7.11 12.09
CA LEU A 382 -11.11 -5.75 11.87
C LEU A 382 -11.84 -5.08 10.70
N LEU A 383 -12.18 -5.84 9.65
CA LEU A 383 -13.03 -5.38 8.56
C LEU A 383 -14.45 -5.03 9.03
N THR A 384 -15.01 -5.82 9.94
CA THR A 384 -16.32 -5.52 10.54
C THR A 384 -16.26 -4.24 11.37
N ILE A 385 -15.20 -4.05 12.17
CA ILE A 385 -14.95 -2.81 12.91
C ILE A 385 -14.82 -1.61 11.96
N LEU A 386 -14.02 -1.75 10.89
CA LEU A 386 -13.88 -0.74 9.84
C LEU A 386 -15.23 -0.38 9.21
N ALA A 387 -16.05 -1.39 8.89
CA ALA A 387 -17.36 -1.19 8.28
C ALA A 387 -18.36 -0.50 9.23
N ILE A 388 -18.27 -0.79 10.53
CA ILE A 388 -19.04 -0.14 11.61
C ILE A 388 -18.65 1.33 11.73
N ILE A 389 -17.36 1.64 11.89
CA ILE A 389 -16.84 3.02 12.04
C ILE A 389 -17.10 3.84 10.77
N GLY A 390 -16.86 3.24 9.61
CA GLY A 390 -17.04 3.86 8.29
C GLY A 390 -18.47 4.32 7.99
N ARG A 391 -19.48 3.89 8.79
CA ARG A 391 -20.86 4.39 8.67
C ARG A 391 -21.01 5.87 9.03
N ARG A 392 -20.16 6.38 9.93
CA ARG A 392 -20.29 7.71 10.53
C ARG A 392 -19.10 8.63 10.26
N ARG A 393 -17.92 8.06 9.94
CA ARG A 393 -16.67 8.80 9.76
C ARG A 393 -16.04 8.51 8.39
N ASP A 394 -15.29 9.48 7.85
CA ASP A 394 -14.63 9.34 6.55
C ASP A 394 -13.30 8.57 6.68
N LEU A 395 -13.24 7.37 6.08
CA LEU A 395 -12.01 6.61 5.84
C LEU A 395 -11.45 7.09 4.49
N PRO A 396 -10.18 7.57 4.33
CA PRO A 396 -8.98 7.27 5.13
C PRO A 396 -8.56 8.31 6.18
N ARG A 397 -9.24 9.48 6.28
CA ARG A 397 -8.83 10.58 7.17
C ARG A 397 -8.96 10.27 8.67
N ASP A 398 -9.79 9.30 9.06
CA ASP A 398 -9.90 8.84 10.45
C ASP A 398 -9.28 7.44 10.67
N ARG A 399 -8.22 7.08 9.94
CA ARG A 399 -7.46 5.85 10.22
C ARG A 399 -6.94 5.79 11.66
N GLN A 400 -6.64 6.94 12.26
CA GLN A 400 -6.30 7.05 13.68
C GLN A 400 -7.47 6.64 14.58
N GLY A 401 -8.69 7.10 14.29
CA GLY A 401 -9.89 6.67 15.01
C GLY A 401 -10.14 5.17 14.86
N VAL A 402 -9.86 4.59 13.69
CA VAL A 402 -9.91 3.15 13.47
C VAL A 402 -8.91 2.41 14.35
N TYR A 403 -7.64 2.81 14.35
CA TYR A 403 -6.61 2.14 15.16
C TYR A 403 -6.91 2.25 16.64
N ARG A 404 -7.26 3.46 17.10
CA ARG A 404 -7.68 3.71 18.48
C ARG A 404 -8.81 2.78 18.89
N HIS A 405 -9.86 2.70 18.08
CA HIS A 405 -11.01 1.87 18.37
C HIS A 405 -10.68 0.38 18.32
N ALA A 406 -9.94 -0.06 17.30
CA ALA A 406 -9.52 -1.45 17.19
C ALA A 406 -8.70 -1.88 18.42
N ILE A 407 -7.73 -1.07 18.85
CA ILE A 407 -6.93 -1.33 20.05
C ILE A 407 -7.81 -1.30 21.30
N ALA A 408 -8.68 -0.30 21.45
CA ALA A 408 -9.59 -0.21 22.60
C ALA A 408 -10.50 -1.45 22.71
N VAL A 409 -11.10 -1.91 21.61
CA VAL A 409 -11.89 -3.16 21.58
C VAL A 409 -11.02 -4.35 21.95
N LEU A 410 -9.83 -4.49 21.36
CA LEU A 410 -8.93 -5.59 21.67
C LEU A 410 -8.47 -5.58 23.14
N VAL A 411 -8.34 -4.42 23.78
CA VAL A 411 -7.94 -4.27 25.19
C VAL A 411 -9.12 -4.46 26.17
N ALA A 412 -10.30 -3.90 25.87
CA ALA A 412 -11.48 -3.87 26.75
C ALA A 412 -12.04 -5.27 27.11
N HIS A 413 -11.74 -6.30 26.31
CA HIS A 413 -12.13 -7.70 26.58
C HIS A 413 -11.38 -8.36 27.76
N TRP A 414 -10.71 -7.57 28.59
CA TRP A 414 -9.99 -8.04 29.77
C TRP A 414 -10.92 -8.57 30.88
N ASP A 415 -12.03 -7.89 31.19
CA ASP A 415 -12.79 -8.10 32.43
C ASP A 415 -13.75 -9.31 32.42
N GLU A 416 -14.29 -9.71 31.27
CA GLU A 416 -15.16 -10.90 31.20
C GLU A 416 -14.40 -12.21 31.40
N HIS A 417 -13.13 -12.26 30.98
CA HIS A 417 -12.31 -13.48 30.98
C HIS A 417 -11.29 -13.54 32.13
N ALA A 418 -11.03 -12.43 32.84
CA ALA A 418 -10.17 -12.40 34.02
C ALA A 418 -10.73 -13.21 35.20
N LYS A 419 -12.06 -13.42 35.26
CA LYS A 419 -12.78 -14.18 36.31
C LYS A 419 -12.38 -15.66 36.42
N HIS A 420 -11.55 -16.18 35.52
CA HIS A 420 -11.15 -17.60 35.46
C HIS A 420 -9.63 -17.85 35.63
N LEU A 421 -8.84 -16.83 36.02
CA LEU A 421 -7.42 -17.02 36.35
C LEU A 421 -7.27 -17.75 37.70
N ARG A 422 -6.48 -18.84 37.74
CA ARG A 422 -6.37 -19.78 38.89
C ARG A 422 -5.29 -19.44 39.93
N ALA A 423 -4.54 -18.35 39.79
CA ALA A 423 -3.49 -17.98 40.75
C ALA A 423 -3.90 -16.75 41.56
N ALA A 424 -4.13 -16.93 42.87
CA ALA A 424 -4.58 -15.86 43.77
C ALA A 424 -3.61 -14.66 43.81
N ASP A 425 -2.30 -14.91 43.72
CA ASP A 425 -1.27 -13.87 43.85
C ASP A 425 -1.02 -13.08 42.54
N ASP A 426 -1.18 -13.71 41.37
CA ASP A 426 -1.03 -13.04 40.06
C ASP A 426 -2.24 -12.16 39.70
N VAL A 427 -3.42 -12.50 40.24
CA VAL A 427 -4.68 -11.81 40.01
C VAL A 427 -4.76 -10.51 40.82
N GLU A 428 -4.16 -10.45 42.00
CA GLU A 428 -4.15 -9.25 42.83
C GLU A 428 -3.29 -8.13 42.20
N ALA A 429 -2.06 -8.43 41.77
CA ALA A 429 -1.19 -7.44 41.12
C ALA A 429 -1.75 -6.89 39.79
N LEU A 430 -2.54 -7.69 39.06
CA LEU A 430 -3.19 -7.29 37.82
C LEU A 430 -4.53 -6.57 38.02
N SER A 431 -5.14 -6.69 39.20
CA SER A 431 -6.39 -6.00 39.54
C SER A 431 -6.25 -4.48 39.63
N TYR A 432 -5.02 -3.98 39.78
CA TYR A 432 -4.70 -2.56 39.81
C TYR A 432 -4.60 -1.91 38.43
N LEU A 433 -4.48 -2.68 37.35
CA LEU A 433 -4.27 -2.15 36.01
C LEU A 433 -5.61 -1.90 35.32
N GLY A 434 -5.90 -0.64 35.02
CA GLY A 434 -7.04 -0.23 34.20
C GLY A 434 -6.77 -0.37 32.70
N ASP A 435 -7.74 0.02 31.88
CA ASP A 435 -7.56 0.05 30.41
C ASP A 435 -6.46 1.02 29.98
N GLU A 436 -6.34 2.18 30.62
CA GLU A 436 -5.30 3.16 30.30
C GLU A 436 -3.88 2.62 30.57
N ASP A 437 -3.67 1.83 31.63
CA ASP A 437 -2.36 1.22 31.91
C ASP A 437 -1.97 0.19 30.85
N ARG A 438 -2.96 -0.54 30.33
CA ARG A 438 -2.73 -1.53 29.26
C ARG A 438 -2.35 -0.82 27.97
N HIS A 439 -3.03 0.28 27.63
CA HIS A 439 -2.65 1.14 26.52
C HIS A 439 -1.25 1.72 26.73
N GLU A 440 -0.92 2.11 27.96
CA GLU A 440 0.39 2.66 28.30
C GLU A 440 1.53 1.67 28.09
N LEU A 441 1.36 0.44 28.56
CA LEU A 441 2.35 -0.62 28.36
C LEU A 441 2.55 -0.95 26.87
N LEU A 442 1.48 -0.90 26.07
CA LEU A 442 1.57 -1.07 24.62
C LEU A 442 2.31 0.11 23.94
N ARG A 443 2.07 1.36 24.37
CA ARG A 443 2.82 2.55 23.91
C ARG A 443 4.31 2.44 24.24
N LEU A 444 4.66 2.01 25.46
CA LEU A 444 6.06 1.80 25.87
C LEU A 444 6.77 0.74 25.03
N VAL A 445 6.07 -0.36 24.71
CA VAL A 445 6.62 -1.40 23.83
C VAL A 445 6.80 -0.86 22.41
N ALA A 446 5.81 -0.14 21.89
CA ALA A 446 5.90 0.44 20.57
C ALA A 446 7.07 1.42 20.44
N ARG A 447 7.25 2.29 21.44
CA ARG A 447 8.42 3.17 21.55
C ARG A 447 9.73 2.39 21.52
N ARG A 448 9.89 1.37 22.36
CA ARG A 448 11.14 0.57 22.43
C ARG A 448 11.44 -0.14 21.11
N MET A 449 10.43 -0.63 20.40
CA MET A 449 10.58 -1.24 19.08
C MET A 449 10.95 -0.21 18.00
N GLN A 450 10.34 0.98 18.05
CA GLN A 450 10.56 2.03 17.04
C GLN A 450 11.93 2.72 17.22
N ASP A 451 12.41 2.89 18.46
CA ASP A 451 13.69 3.55 18.81
C ASP A 451 14.94 2.64 18.61
N GLY A 452 14.79 1.37 18.23
CA GLY A 452 15.88 0.39 18.16
C GLY A 452 16.92 0.68 17.05
N ALA A 453 18.21 0.75 17.41
CA ALA A 453 19.29 1.06 16.46
C ALA A 453 19.60 -0.07 15.45
N GLY A 454 19.79 0.28 14.17
CA GLY A 454 20.56 -0.54 13.21
C GLY A 454 19.88 -1.77 12.62
N GLY A 455 18.57 -1.74 12.37
CA GLY A 455 17.82 -2.86 11.79
C GLY A 455 17.03 -3.68 12.80
N ILE A 456 17.04 -3.28 14.08
CA ILE A 456 16.01 -3.64 15.06
C ILE A 456 14.80 -2.67 14.98
N ALA A 457 14.93 -1.54 14.27
CA ALA A 457 13.82 -0.69 13.84
C ALA A 457 12.83 -1.50 12.98
N GLY A 458 11.83 -2.06 13.63
CA GLY A 458 10.94 -3.02 13.02
C GLY A 458 10.00 -3.61 14.05
N ASN A 459 9.08 -4.42 13.57
CA ASN A 459 8.01 -4.97 14.38
C ASN A 459 8.50 -6.13 15.29
N HIS A 460 9.52 -5.90 16.12
CA HIS A 460 10.10 -6.90 17.01
C HIS A 460 10.83 -6.35 18.26
N ILE A 461 10.85 -7.15 19.35
CA ILE A 461 11.53 -6.91 20.63
C ILE A 461 11.97 -8.25 21.24
N HIS A 462 13.11 -8.29 21.93
CA HIS A 462 13.50 -9.50 22.66
C HIS A 462 12.70 -9.65 23.97
N GLN A 463 12.37 -10.88 24.37
CA GLN A 463 11.56 -11.20 25.55
C GLN A 463 12.13 -10.59 26.82
N GLY A 464 13.47 -10.58 26.95
CA GLY A 464 14.15 -9.97 28.09
C GLY A 464 13.85 -8.47 28.21
N GLU A 465 13.89 -7.75 27.10
CA GLU A 465 13.61 -6.30 27.06
C GLU A 465 12.12 -6.01 27.21
N LEU A 466 11.24 -6.81 26.61
CA LEU A 466 9.80 -6.71 26.79
C LEU A 466 9.39 -6.87 28.25
N LEU A 467 9.88 -7.93 28.90
CA LEU A 467 9.60 -8.18 30.32
C LEU A 467 10.23 -7.10 31.22
N ALA A 468 11.43 -6.61 30.87
CA ALA A 468 12.07 -5.53 31.60
C ALA A 468 11.24 -4.23 31.52
N THR A 469 10.74 -3.89 30.33
CA THR A 469 9.90 -2.71 30.08
C THR A 469 8.63 -2.74 30.93
N PHE A 470 7.93 -3.88 30.96
CA PHE A 470 6.72 -4.03 31.78
C PHE A 470 7.03 -4.00 33.27
N ARG A 471 8.08 -4.70 33.69
CA ARG A 471 8.52 -4.71 35.09
C ARG A 471 8.89 -3.31 35.57
N GLU A 472 9.65 -2.55 34.78
CA GLU A 472 10.06 -1.17 35.10
C GLU A 472 8.83 -0.29 35.33
N TYR A 473 7.87 -0.29 34.40
CA TYR A 473 6.62 0.45 34.55
C TYR A 473 5.86 0.07 35.83
N LEU A 474 5.69 -1.23 36.10
CA LEU A 474 4.96 -1.73 37.26
C LEU A 474 5.66 -1.38 38.59
N CYS A 475 7.00 -1.41 38.62
CA CYS A 475 7.76 -1.01 39.80
C CYS A 475 7.70 0.52 40.02
N GLU A 476 7.79 1.32 38.95
CA GLU A 476 7.87 2.79 39.07
C GLU A 476 6.51 3.44 39.34
N GLN A 477 5.45 2.99 38.67
CA GLN A 477 4.13 3.61 38.78
C GLN A 477 3.30 3.07 39.94
N TYR A 478 3.50 1.80 40.32
CA TYR A 478 2.69 1.11 41.33
C TYR A 478 3.50 0.63 42.53
N GLU A 479 4.82 0.91 42.58
CA GLU A 479 5.72 0.51 43.67
C GLU A 479 5.67 -0.99 44.00
N LEU A 480 5.31 -1.83 43.01
CA LEU A 480 5.16 -3.26 43.20
C LEU A 480 6.50 -3.92 43.54
N PRO A 481 6.54 -4.90 44.46
CA PRO A 481 7.73 -5.70 44.68
C PRO A 481 8.19 -6.39 43.38
N VAL A 482 9.51 -6.39 43.14
CA VAL A 482 10.10 -6.90 41.88
C VAL A 482 9.59 -8.30 41.51
N ALA A 483 9.42 -9.19 42.47
CA ALA A 483 8.91 -10.55 42.22
C ALA A 483 7.47 -10.54 41.68
N GLN A 484 6.60 -9.70 42.24
CA GLN A 484 5.22 -9.54 41.77
C GLN A 484 5.19 -8.83 40.41
N ALA A 485 5.98 -7.78 40.21
CA ALA A 485 6.09 -7.08 38.93
C ALA A 485 6.56 -8.01 37.79
N VAL A 486 7.51 -8.91 38.05
CA VAL A 486 7.95 -9.92 37.06
C VAL A 486 6.83 -10.92 36.74
N SER A 487 6.07 -11.36 37.76
CA SER A 487 4.95 -12.29 37.54
C SER A 487 3.82 -11.64 36.74
N ALA A 488 3.45 -10.42 37.11
CA ALA A 488 2.47 -9.60 36.40
C ALA A 488 2.92 -9.33 34.96
N ALA A 489 4.17 -8.90 34.74
CA ALA A 489 4.73 -8.68 33.40
C ALA A 489 4.63 -9.92 32.51
N ARG A 490 5.00 -11.11 33.03
CA ARG A 490 4.87 -12.38 32.29
C ARG A 490 3.43 -12.71 31.94
N THR A 491 2.51 -12.46 32.87
CA THR A 491 1.08 -12.70 32.66
C THR A 491 0.51 -11.74 31.61
N MET A 492 0.90 -10.47 31.65
CA MET A 492 0.50 -9.47 30.64
C MET A 492 1.01 -9.79 29.24
N VAL A 493 2.29 -10.16 29.10
CA VAL A 493 2.85 -10.57 27.79
C VAL A 493 2.10 -11.78 27.25
N ARG A 494 1.83 -12.78 28.10
CA ARG A 494 1.04 -13.96 27.71
C ARG A 494 -0.36 -13.55 27.27
N GLN A 495 -0.98 -12.61 27.97
CA GLN A 495 -2.32 -12.13 27.66
C GLN A 495 -2.39 -11.38 26.33
N PHE A 496 -1.50 -10.40 26.11
CA PHE A 496 -1.42 -9.67 24.85
C PHE A 496 -1.13 -10.58 23.65
N ARG A 497 -0.44 -11.70 23.88
CA ARG A 497 -0.19 -12.73 22.86
C ARG A 497 -1.39 -13.66 22.64
N GLU A 498 -1.83 -14.35 23.69
CA GLU A 498 -2.75 -15.48 23.57
C GLU A 498 -4.21 -15.05 23.51
N ARG A 499 -4.58 -13.95 24.19
CA ARG A 499 -5.97 -13.48 24.33
C ARG A 499 -6.28 -12.32 23.40
N ASN A 500 -5.60 -11.18 23.60
CA ASN A 500 -5.86 -9.94 22.86
C ASN A 500 -5.30 -9.97 21.43
N PHE A 501 -4.34 -10.86 21.15
CA PHE A 501 -3.70 -11.00 19.83
C PHE A 501 -3.12 -9.69 19.30
N ILE A 502 -2.56 -8.90 20.21
CA ILE A 502 -1.84 -7.68 19.88
C ILE A 502 -0.38 -8.01 19.59
N LEU A 503 0.19 -9.01 20.29
CA LEU A 503 1.58 -9.47 20.12
C LEU A 503 1.65 -10.91 19.56
N ALA A 504 2.72 -11.22 18.82
CA ALA A 504 3.10 -12.54 18.33
C ALA A 504 4.53 -12.90 18.78
N HIS A 505 4.88 -14.19 18.80
CA HIS A 505 6.22 -14.66 19.19
C HIS A 505 6.90 -15.41 18.04
N TYR A 506 7.98 -14.86 17.51
CA TYR A 506 8.60 -15.30 16.27
C TYR A 506 9.62 -16.43 16.42
N GLY A 507 9.84 -16.91 17.66
CA GLY A 507 10.92 -17.85 17.98
C GLY A 507 12.14 -17.14 18.57
N GLY A 508 13.06 -17.90 19.17
CA GLY A 508 14.29 -17.35 19.75
C GLY A 508 14.08 -16.35 20.90
N GLY A 509 12.89 -16.27 21.49
CA GLY A 509 12.54 -15.27 22.49
C GLY A 509 12.21 -13.90 21.89
N VAL A 510 11.88 -13.79 20.61
CA VAL A 510 11.51 -12.52 19.97
C VAL A 510 10.00 -12.39 19.85
N TYR A 511 9.48 -11.20 20.18
CA TYR A 511 8.08 -10.83 20.13
C TYR A 511 7.89 -9.65 19.17
N GLY A 512 6.68 -9.41 18.68
CA GLY A 512 6.32 -8.14 18.04
C GLY A 512 4.82 -8.00 17.86
N PHE A 513 4.34 -6.88 17.32
CA PHE A 513 2.91 -6.67 17.06
C PHE A 513 2.43 -7.59 15.92
N VAL A 514 1.20 -8.08 16.00
CA VAL A 514 0.60 -8.86 14.90
C VAL A 514 0.45 -8.00 13.64
N HIS A 515 0.05 -6.74 13.82
CA HIS A 515 -0.11 -5.75 12.77
C HIS A 515 0.83 -4.59 13.01
N ARG A 516 1.71 -4.28 12.04
CA ARG A 516 2.64 -3.15 12.11
C ARG A 516 1.94 -1.80 12.25
N ALA A 517 0.75 -1.66 11.67
CA ALA A 517 -0.06 -0.45 11.82
C ALA A 517 -0.39 -0.10 13.30
N PHE A 518 -0.50 -1.10 14.19
CA PHE A 518 -0.69 -0.85 15.62
C PHE A 518 0.59 -0.34 16.29
N LEU A 519 1.75 -0.89 15.94
CA LEU A 519 3.05 -0.37 16.36
C LEU A 519 3.17 1.11 15.98
N GLU A 520 2.92 1.42 14.71
CA GLU A 520 3.12 2.76 14.15
C GLU A 520 2.16 3.78 14.78
N TYR A 521 0.89 3.39 14.97
CA TYR A 521 -0.10 4.22 15.67
C TYR A 521 0.26 4.47 17.13
N LEU A 522 0.65 3.42 17.87
CA LEU A 522 1.01 3.55 19.29
C LEU A 522 2.30 4.35 19.49
N ALA A 523 3.26 4.25 18.56
CA ALA A 523 4.47 5.07 18.57
C ALA A 523 4.13 6.56 18.34
N ALA A 524 3.28 6.87 17.35
CA ALA A 524 2.82 8.24 17.13
C ALA A 524 2.08 8.80 18.34
N GLU A 525 1.18 8.00 18.94
CA GLU A 525 0.41 8.40 20.13
C GLU A 525 1.32 8.63 21.36
N ASP A 526 2.37 7.82 21.54
CA ASP A 526 3.35 8.04 22.61
C ASP A 526 4.05 9.40 22.45
N ILE A 527 4.50 9.72 21.23
CA ILE A 527 5.17 10.98 20.92
C ILE A 527 4.23 12.17 21.15
N ASP A 528 3.00 12.13 20.62
CA ASP A 528 2.00 13.19 20.82
C ASP A 528 1.75 13.43 22.30
N ARG A 529 1.60 12.37 23.10
CA ARG A 529 1.36 12.50 24.54
C ARG A 529 2.55 13.07 25.29
N ARG A 530 3.77 12.67 24.94
CA ARG A 530 5.01 13.23 25.53
C ARG A 530 5.18 14.71 25.19
N TYR A 531 4.82 15.10 23.98
CA TYR A 531 4.79 16.49 23.56
C TYR A 531 3.69 17.31 24.25
N THR A 532 2.44 16.82 24.26
CA THR A 532 1.27 17.59 24.70
C THR A 532 1.04 17.55 26.20
N ARG A 533 1.23 16.39 26.86
CA ARG A 533 0.99 16.22 28.31
C ARG A 533 2.25 16.40 29.13
N TYR A 534 3.36 15.75 28.73
CA TYR A 534 4.60 15.77 29.52
C TYR A 534 5.54 16.93 29.16
N ARG A 535 5.27 17.64 28.05
CA ARG A 535 6.05 18.81 27.61
C ARG A 535 7.54 18.52 27.47
N GLU A 536 7.87 17.33 26.97
CA GLU A 536 9.26 16.89 26.83
C GLU A 536 10.03 17.69 25.78
N TRP A 537 9.33 18.15 24.73
CA TRP A 537 9.90 18.95 23.65
C TRP A 537 9.21 20.30 23.51
N THR A 538 9.99 21.31 23.13
CA THR A 538 9.48 22.50 22.44
C THR A 538 9.00 22.17 21.03
N GLN A 539 8.35 23.13 20.35
CA GLN A 539 7.93 22.93 18.96
C GLN A 539 9.16 22.68 18.07
N GLU A 540 10.20 23.48 18.23
CA GLU A 540 11.43 23.40 17.44
C GLU A 540 12.16 22.07 17.63
N GLU A 541 12.30 21.61 18.87
CA GLU A 541 12.92 20.31 19.17
C GLU A 541 12.10 19.14 18.61
N LEU A 542 10.77 19.16 18.70
CA LEU A 542 9.92 18.14 18.09
C LEU A 542 10.15 18.06 16.57
N ILE A 543 10.23 19.22 15.90
CA ILE A 543 10.42 19.27 14.45
C ILE A 543 11.83 18.79 14.05
N GLU A 544 12.89 19.17 14.76
CA GLU A 544 14.25 18.76 14.41
C GLU A 544 14.56 17.32 14.83
N GLU A 545 14.25 16.93 16.07
CA GLU A 545 14.62 15.62 16.61
C GLU A 545 13.75 14.50 16.07
N ILE A 546 12.44 14.72 15.91
CA ILE A 546 11.50 13.68 15.48
C ILE A 546 11.25 13.75 13.98
N PHE A 547 10.72 14.88 13.47
CA PHE A 547 10.39 14.96 12.04
C PHE A 547 11.64 14.94 11.17
N ALA A 548 12.57 15.89 11.35
CA ALA A 548 13.77 15.96 10.53
C ALA A 548 14.75 14.79 10.81
N GLY A 549 14.91 14.43 12.09
CA GLY A 549 15.78 13.32 12.51
C GLY A 549 15.40 11.96 11.93
N HIS A 550 14.12 11.72 11.64
CA HIS A 550 13.63 10.45 11.09
C HIS A 550 13.06 10.53 9.66
N ALA A 551 13.01 11.71 9.03
CA ALA A 551 12.40 11.90 7.70
C ALA A 551 13.06 11.04 6.60
N GLU A 552 14.34 10.70 6.73
CA GLU A 552 15.07 9.92 5.75
C GLU A 552 14.93 8.40 5.96
N ASP A 553 14.38 7.96 7.09
CA ASP A 553 14.15 6.55 7.40
C ASP A 553 12.71 6.14 6.98
N PRO A 554 12.54 5.31 5.94
CA PRO A 554 11.22 4.85 5.52
C PRO A 554 10.42 4.12 6.60
N ALA A 555 11.09 3.50 7.59
CA ALA A 555 10.44 2.80 8.70
C ALA A 555 9.67 3.75 9.63
N TRP A 556 9.99 5.05 9.59
CA TRP A 556 9.35 6.10 10.39
C TRP A 556 8.27 6.87 9.65
N HIS A 557 8.18 6.76 8.32
CA HIS A 557 7.27 7.59 7.52
C HIS A 557 5.83 7.48 7.99
N GLU A 558 5.32 6.27 8.24
CA GLU A 558 3.94 6.09 8.70
C GLU A 558 3.73 6.67 10.12
N VAL A 559 4.72 6.55 11.02
CA VAL A 559 4.68 7.18 12.35
C VAL A 559 4.60 8.71 12.22
N LEU A 560 5.44 9.32 11.38
CA LEU A 560 5.46 10.76 11.15
C LEU A 560 4.14 11.26 10.52
N LEU A 561 3.54 10.48 9.63
CA LEU A 561 2.24 10.80 9.02
C LEU A 561 1.12 10.75 10.06
N LEU A 562 1.05 9.69 10.86
CA LEU A 562 0.07 9.59 11.94
C LEU A 562 0.26 10.71 12.98
N LEU A 563 1.51 11.01 13.34
CA LEU A 563 1.82 12.12 14.24
C LEU A 563 1.37 13.47 13.67
N ALA A 564 1.64 13.75 12.39
CA ALA A 564 1.19 14.99 11.73
C ALA A 564 -0.33 15.18 11.76
N GLY A 565 -1.12 14.08 11.68
CA GLY A 565 -2.57 14.13 11.82
C GLY A 565 -3.07 14.23 13.28
N GLN A 566 -2.27 13.79 14.26
CA GLN A 566 -2.59 13.89 15.70
C GLN A 566 -2.29 15.29 16.27
N LEU A 567 -1.21 15.90 15.79
CA LEU A 567 -0.77 17.23 16.19
C LEU A 567 -1.72 18.34 15.71
N GLY A 568 -1.61 19.52 16.32
CA GLY A 568 -2.30 20.73 15.86
C GLY A 568 -1.79 21.22 14.50
N GLU A 569 -2.60 22.04 13.81
CA GLU A 569 -2.24 22.55 12.48
C GLU A 569 -0.95 23.37 12.51
N ARG A 570 -0.64 24.05 13.62
CA ARG A 570 0.58 24.85 13.78
C ARG A 570 1.83 23.95 13.70
N GLU A 571 1.83 22.85 14.43
CA GLU A 571 2.94 21.90 14.49
C GLU A 571 3.06 21.13 13.16
N ALA A 572 1.94 20.65 12.61
CA ALA A 572 1.91 20.00 11.30
C ALA A 572 2.42 20.92 10.19
N GLY A 573 2.04 22.21 10.20
CA GLY A 573 2.54 23.20 9.24
C GLY A 573 4.07 23.36 9.32
N ALA A 574 4.62 23.47 10.52
CA ALA A 574 6.06 23.57 10.74
C ALA A 574 6.82 22.30 10.29
N ALA A 575 6.25 21.12 10.55
CA ALA A 575 6.80 19.85 10.06
C ALA A 575 6.84 19.81 8.53
N ILE A 576 5.76 20.20 7.86
CA ILE A 576 5.68 20.23 6.39
C ILE A 576 6.71 21.20 5.81
N ASP A 577 6.82 22.41 6.37
CA ASP A 577 7.79 23.42 5.95
C ASP A 577 9.23 22.90 6.08
N ARG A 578 9.52 22.20 7.19
CA ARG A 578 10.83 21.58 7.43
C ARG A 578 11.13 20.46 6.43
N LEU A 579 10.18 19.56 6.17
CA LEU A 579 10.34 18.49 5.19
C LEU A 579 10.57 19.04 3.77
N LEU A 580 9.88 20.14 3.39
CA LEU A 580 10.10 20.82 2.11
C LEU A 580 11.47 21.49 2.04
N GLU A 581 11.94 22.10 3.12
CA GLU A 581 13.30 22.64 3.22
C GLU A 581 14.35 21.54 3.05
N MET A 582 14.21 20.40 3.75
CA MET A 582 15.09 19.24 3.58
C MET A 582 15.05 18.72 2.14
N HIS A 583 13.85 18.61 1.54
CA HIS A 583 13.71 18.21 0.14
C HIS A 583 14.48 19.14 -0.81
N ARG A 584 14.36 20.46 -0.65
CA ARG A 584 15.06 21.45 -1.48
C ARG A 584 16.59 21.33 -1.37
N ARG A 585 17.10 21.01 -0.17
CA ARG A 585 18.53 20.82 0.11
C ARG A 585 19.07 19.45 -0.29
N ARG A 586 18.20 18.46 -0.54
CA ARG A 586 18.63 17.09 -0.80
C ARG A 586 19.14 16.91 -2.23
N VAL A 587 20.30 16.30 -2.35
CA VAL A 587 20.88 15.87 -3.62
C VAL A 587 20.04 14.74 -4.21
N PRO A 588 19.61 14.80 -5.49
CA PRO A 588 18.90 13.70 -6.14
C PRO A 588 19.89 12.58 -6.49
N ASP A 589 20.34 11.86 -5.46
CA ASP A 589 21.03 10.57 -5.62
C ASP A 589 20.01 9.43 -5.65
N THR A 590 18.78 9.68 -5.17
CA THR A 590 17.65 8.73 -5.16
C THR A 590 16.56 9.20 -6.13
N TRP A 591 16.27 8.38 -7.13
CA TRP A 591 15.10 8.51 -8.00
C TRP A 591 13.85 8.43 -7.11
N GLY A 592 13.07 9.52 -6.95
CA GLY A 592 11.79 9.42 -6.22
C GLY A 592 11.39 10.52 -5.23
N ALA A 593 12.14 11.63 -5.06
CA ALA A 593 11.83 12.75 -4.14
C ALA A 593 10.98 12.39 -2.90
N PRO A 594 11.46 11.45 -2.06
CA PRO A 594 10.66 10.83 -1.00
C PRO A 594 10.19 11.84 0.04
N LEU A 595 11.01 12.85 0.35
CA LEU A 595 10.68 13.92 1.28
C LEU A 595 9.52 14.80 0.78
N LEU A 596 9.46 15.09 -0.53
CA LEU A 596 8.35 15.83 -1.12
C LEU A 596 7.05 15.02 -1.05
N LEU A 597 7.12 13.72 -1.38
CA LEU A 597 5.96 12.83 -1.25
C LEU A 597 5.50 12.71 0.20
N LEU A 598 6.44 12.64 1.15
CA LEU A 598 6.15 12.64 2.59
C LEU A 598 5.46 13.93 3.02
N SER A 599 5.90 15.11 2.53
CA SER A 599 5.22 16.39 2.77
C SER A 599 3.78 16.41 2.24
N VAL A 600 3.55 15.85 1.04
CA VAL A 600 2.20 15.78 0.46
C VAL A 600 1.30 14.86 1.29
N ARG A 601 1.82 13.68 1.66
CA ARG A 601 1.08 12.72 2.50
C ARG A 601 0.81 13.31 3.88
N ALA A 602 1.77 14.01 4.51
CA ALA A 602 1.58 14.67 5.80
C ALA A 602 0.49 15.74 5.72
N LEU A 603 0.47 16.53 4.64
CA LEU A 603 -0.59 17.52 4.40
C LEU A 603 -1.97 16.85 4.26
N ALA A 604 -2.05 15.65 3.67
CA ALA A 604 -3.30 14.90 3.52
C ALA A 604 -3.85 14.37 4.86
N GLU A 605 -3.01 14.19 5.88
CA GLU A 605 -3.42 13.78 7.23
C GLU A 605 -4.02 14.94 8.04
N VAL A 606 -3.80 16.20 7.64
CA VAL A 606 -4.28 17.38 8.39
C VAL A 606 -5.79 17.59 8.21
N ARG A 607 -6.54 17.53 9.32
CA ARG A 607 -8.00 17.66 9.31
C ARG A 607 -8.51 18.99 8.77
N ARG A 608 -7.93 20.13 9.20
CA ARG A 608 -8.32 21.48 8.76
C ARG A 608 -7.29 22.07 7.79
N ILE A 609 -7.08 21.38 6.66
CA ILE A 609 -6.14 21.80 5.62
C ILE A 609 -6.29 23.25 5.14
N GLY A 610 -7.50 23.83 5.22
CA GLY A 610 -7.73 25.24 4.88
C GLY A 610 -6.92 26.24 5.71
N VAL A 611 -6.55 25.89 6.96
CA VAL A 611 -5.65 26.70 7.81
C VAL A 611 -4.23 26.70 7.25
N LEU A 612 -3.83 25.62 6.57
CA LEU A 612 -2.52 25.42 5.96
C LEU A 612 -2.52 25.79 4.48
N ALA A 613 -3.19 26.88 4.10
CA ALA A 613 -3.26 27.33 2.71
C ALA A 613 -1.88 27.73 2.15
N SER A 614 -1.02 28.35 2.97
CA SER A 614 0.37 28.68 2.60
C SER A 614 1.21 27.43 2.34
N GLN A 615 1.18 26.48 3.27
CA GLN A 615 1.90 25.20 3.14
C GLN A 615 1.37 24.38 1.97
N SER A 616 0.05 24.39 1.74
CA SER A 616 -0.58 23.76 0.57
C SER A 616 -0.02 24.31 -0.73
N ARG A 617 0.16 25.64 -0.84
CA ARG A 617 0.78 26.26 -2.02
C ARG A 617 2.25 25.90 -2.12
N ALA A 618 3.00 25.93 -1.02
CA ALA A 618 4.42 25.56 -0.99
C ALA A 618 4.66 24.10 -1.41
N VAL A 619 3.81 23.17 -0.97
CA VAL A 619 3.84 21.77 -1.41
C VAL A 619 3.56 21.65 -2.91
N VAL A 620 2.55 22.36 -3.42
CA VAL A 620 2.25 22.40 -4.86
C VAL A 620 3.40 23.00 -5.67
N ASP A 621 3.98 24.08 -5.19
CA ASP A 621 5.12 24.74 -5.80
C ASP A 621 6.34 23.80 -5.81
N GLY A 622 6.55 23.02 -4.75
CA GLY A 622 7.54 21.94 -4.70
C GLY A 622 7.27 20.83 -5.73
N ILE A 623 6.01 20.39 -5.88
CA ILE A 623 5.61 19.44 -6.93
C ILE A 623 5.92 19.99 -8.32
N ILE A 624 5.50 21.22 -8.60
CA ILE A 624 5.71 21.86 -9.90
C ILE A 624 7.21 22.01 -10.18
N ALA A 625 8.00 22.51 -9.22
CA ALA A 625 9.44 22.66 -9.34
C ALA A 625 10.13 21.32 -9.63
N PHE A 626 9.72 20.25 -8.93
CA PHE A 626 10.25 18.92 -9.15
C PHE A 626 9.93 18.40 -10.56
N LEU A 627 8.69 18.55 -11.02
CA LEU A 627 8.25 18.08 -12.33
C LEU A 627 8.84 18.89 -13.50
N GLU A 628 9.05 20.20 -13.31
CA GLU A 628 9.73 21.06 -14.29
C GLU A 628 11.26 20.82 -14.34
N GLY A 629 11.85 20.35 -13.24
CA GLY A 629 13.28 20.07 -13.13
C GLY A 629 13.70 18.64 -13.47
N ALA A 630 12.77 17.69 -13.59
CA ALA A 630 13.05 16.27 -13.77
C ALA A 630 13.45 15.93 -15.22
N TYR A 631 14.72 15.60 -15.43
CA TYR A 631 15.21 15.00 -16.68
C TYR A 631 15.39 13.48 -16.46
N VAL A 632 14.37 12.71 -16.86
CA VAL A 632 14.32 11.23 -16.84
C VAL A 632 14.23 10.62 -15.41
N GLY A 633 13.30 9.66 -15.22
CA GLY A 633 13.21 8.77 -14.04
C GLY A 633 12.37 9.23 -12.84
N SER A 634 11.46 10.18 -13.01
CA SER A 634 10.40 10.51 -12.03
C SER A 634 9.15 9.62 -12.14
N GLU A 635 9.19 8.57 -12.96
CA GLU A 635 8.10 7.60 -13.14
C GLU A 635 7.64 6.99 -11.80
N PHE A 636 8.54 6.78 -10.84
CA PHE A 636 8.20 6.24 -9.52
C PHE A 636 7.29 7.16 -8.69
N ILE A 637 7.48 8.49 -8.74
CA ILE A 637 6.62 9.43 -7.99
C ILE A 637 5.27 9.59 -8.67
N VAL A 638 5.29 9.62 -10.00
CA VAL A 638 4.09 9.84 -10.82
C VAL A 638 3.29 8.54 -11.01
N SER A 639 3.82 7.40 -10.54
CA SER A 639 3.13 6.11 -10.49
C SER A 639 1.82 6.18 -9.70
N SER A 640 0.91 5.22 -9.94
CA SER A 640 -0.40 5.15 -9.28
C SER A 640 -0.30 5.22 -7.76
N ASP A 641 0.75 4.66 -7.17
CA ASP A 641 0.89 4.47 -5.72
C ASP A 641 1.65 5.63 -5.05
N GLY A 642 2.12 6.59 -5.85
CA GLY A 642 2.88 7.78 -5.43
C GLY A 642 1.99 9.00 -5.20
N LEU A 643 2.28 10.06 -5.95
CA LEU A 643 1.66 11.38 -5.81
C LEU A 643 0.14 11.40 -6.15
N PRO A 644 -0.34 10.72 -7.20
CA PRO A 644 -1.77 10.67 -7.51
C PRO A 644 -2.62 10.14 -6.34
N THR A 645 -2.18 9.06 -5.70
CA THR A 645 -2.87 8.49 -4.53
C THR A 645 -2.91 9.48 -3.36
N ALA A 646 -1.79 10.13 -3.04
CA ALA A 646 -1.77 11.14 -1.99
C ALA A 646 -2.70 12.33 -2.31
N LEU A 647 -2.74 12.75 -3.58
CA LEU A 647 -3.58 13.85 -4.02
C LEU A 647 -5.08 13.52 -4.00
N ALA A 648 -5.45 12.25 -4.23
CA ALA A 648 -6.85 11.79 -4.19
C ALA A 648 -7.50 11.99 -2.80
N ALA A 649 -6.71 12.05 -1.74
CA ALA A 649 -7.20 12.27 -0.38
C ALA A 649 -7.60 13.73 -0.09
N PHE A 650 -7.24 14.71 -0.95
CA PHE A 650 -7.57 16.12 -0.72
C PHE A 650 -9.02 16.46 -1.07
N PRO A 651 -9.64 17.43 -0.36
CA PRO A 651 -11.01 17.82 -0.65
C PRO A 651 -11.11 18.54 -2.02
N PRO A 652 -12.27 18.45 -2.69
CA PRO A 652 -12.63 19.18 -3.92
C PRO A 652 -12.21 20.65 -3.99
N HIS A 653 -12.25 21.36 -2.86
CA HIS A 653 -12.01 22.80 -2.76
C HIS A 653 -10.65 23.14 -2.13
N TRP A 654 -9.72 22.18 -2.09
CA TRP A 654 -8.36 22.41 -1.60
C TRP A 654 -7.65 23.51 -2.38
N SER A 655 -6.97 24.42 -1.67
CA SER A 655 -6.34 25.62 -2.23
C SER A 655 -5.21 25.32 -3.23
N GLY A 656 -4.56 24.15 -3.15
CA GLY A 656 -3.52 23.75 -4.09
C GLY A 656 -4.04 23.22 -5.43
N ARG A 657 -5.32 22.84 -5.49
CA ARG A 657 -5.94 22.19 -6.66
C ARG A 657 -5.90 23.07 -7.90
N SER A 658 -6.38 24.31 -7.79
CA SER A 658 -6.44 25.23 -8.93
C SER A 658 -5.05 25.50 -9.48
N ARG A 659 -4.06 25.67 -8.59
CA ARG A 659 -2.67 25.91 -8.99
C ARG A 659 -2.08 24.76 -9.82
N ILE A 660 -2.25 23.50 -9.41
CA ILE A 660 -1.79 22.32 -10.20
C ILE A 660 -2.49 22.27 -11.56
N LEU A 661 -3.83 22.36 -11.57
CA LEU A 661 -4.60 22.26 -12.81
C LEU A 661 -4.29 23.41 -13.76
N ARG A 662 -4.12 24.63 -13.25
CA ARG A 662 -3.77 25.81 -14.05
C ARG A 662 -2.39 25.70 -14.66
N TRP A 663 -1.40 25.24 -13.89
CA TRP A 663 -0.08 24.88 -14.39
C TRP A 663 -0.17 23.82 -15.50
N TYR A 664 -0.95 22.75 -15.31
CA TYR A 664 -1.13 21.72 -16.32
C TYR A 664 -1.75 22.26 -17.62
N HIS A 665 -2.84 23.02 -17.50
CA HIS A 665 -3.59 23.58 -18.63
C HIS A 665 -2.82 24.65 -19.39
N LEU A 666 -2.02 25.48 -18.74
CA LEU A 666 -1.38 26.65 -19.38
C LEU A 666 0.06 26.42 -19.79
N ARG A 667 0.67 25.34 -19.28
CA ARG A 667 2.09 25.07 -19.48
C ARG A 667 2.37 23.64 -19.90
N VAL A 668 2.02 22.65 -19.08
CA VAL A 668 2.42 21.24 -19.29
C VAL A 668 1.91 20.69 -20.61
N GLN A 669 0.64 20.90 -20.95
CA GLN A 669 0.06 20.35 -22.19
C GLN A 669 0.64 20.94 -23.49
N PHE A 670 1.48 21.98 -23.37
CA PHE A 670 2.16 22.61 -24.49
C PHE A 670 3.65 22.28 -24.53
N ASN A 671 4.17 21.63 -23.48
CA ASN A 671 5.56 21.25 -23.39
C ASN A 671 5.72 19.73 -23.62
N ALA A 672 6.70 19.34 -24.41
CA ALA A 672 7.03 17.93 -24.65
C ALA A 672 8.05 17.44 -23.62
N LEU A 673 7.74 17.59 -22.33
CA LEU A 673 8.59 17.05 -21.26
C LEU A 673 8.52 15.51 -21.31
N GLY A 674 9.67 14.86 -21.15
CA GLY A 674 9.81 13.40 -21.20
C GLY A 674 9.18 12.65 -20.01
N VAL A 675 8.74 13.37 -18.99
CA VAL A 675 7.95 12.87 -17.86
C VAL A 675 6.58 13.50 -17.98
N GLU A 676 5.51 12.71 -18.03
CA GLU A 676 4.16 13.24 -18.22
C GLU A 676 3.45 13.46 -16.87
N PRO A 677 3.18 14.72 -16.43
CA PRO A 677 2.42 15.02 -15.22
C PRO A 677 0.91 14.72 -15.33
N GLY A 678 0.48 14.17 -16.46
CA GLY A 678 -0.93 13.90 -16.75
C GLY A 678 -1.64 13.08 -15.66
N PRO A 679 -1.04 12.01 -15.09
CA PRO A 679 -1.63 11.27 -13.97
C PRO A 679 -1.84 12.11 -12.71
N VAL A 680 -0.98 13.10 -12.45
CA VAL A 680 -1.08 14.01 -11.30
C VAL A 680 -2.24 15.00 -11.48
N ALA A 681 -2.40 15.55 -12.69
CA ALA A 681 -3.51 16.45 -12.98
C ALA A 681 -4.86 15.70 -13.06
N SER A 682 -4.85 14.49 -13.62
CA SER A 682 -6.07 13.77 -13.96
C SER A 682 -6.88 13.31 -12.74
N ILE A 683 -6.20 12.93 -11.64
CA ILE A 683 -6.86 12.55 -10.38
C ILE A 683 -7.63 13.72 -9.77
N LEU A 684 -7.22 14.96 -10.08
CA LEU A 684 -7.89 16.14 -9.56
C LEU A 684 -9.23 16.37 -10.27
N TYR A 685 -9.49 15.95 -11.51
CA TYR A 685 -10.80 16.24 -12.12
C TYR A 685 -11.97 15.55 -11.39
N GLN A 686 -13.03 16.31 -11.11
CA GLN A 686 -14.22 15.81 -10.41
C GLN A 686 -15.26 15.23 -11.37
N GLY A 687 -15.37 15.81 -12.56
CA GLY A 687 -16.26 15.38 -13.65
C GLY A 687 -15.50 14.87 -14.86
N SER A 688 -16.25 14.40 -15.84
CA SER A 688 -15.72 13.83 -17.09
C SER A 688 -15.63 14.87 -18.22
N GLU A 689 -16.24 16.03 -18.05
CA GLU A 689 -16.46 17.04 -19.08
C GLU A 689 -15.14 17.74 -19.48
N VAL A 690 -14.37 18.20 -18.51
CA VAL A 690 -13.05 18.82 -18.76
C VAL A 690 -12.07 17.80 -19.35
N PRO A 691 -11.92 16.57 -18.81
CA PRO A 691 -11.10 15.55 -19.46
C PRO A 691 -11.54 15.20 -20.89
N GLN A 692 -12.85 15.22 -21.20
CA GLN A 692 -13.34 15.02 -22.59
C GLN A 692 -12.86 16.15 -23.53
N ALA A 693 -12.98 17.40 -23.09
CA ALA A 693 -12.49 18.54 -23.85
C ALA A 693 -10.97 18.46 -24.05
N MET A 694 -10.22 18.12 -23.00
CA MET A 694 -8.76 17.97 -23.05
C MET A 694 -8.34 16.78 -23.94
N ALA A 695 -8.98 15.61 -23.85
CA ALA A 695 -8.73 14.47 -24.74
C ALA A 695 -8.91 14.83 -26.23
N ALA A 696 -9.83 15.75 -26.51
CA ALA A 696 -10.16 16.19 -27.85
C ALA A 696 -9.24 17.31 -28.37
N HIS A 697 -8.87 18.26 -27.52
CA HIS A 697 -8.30 19.55 -27.93
C HIS A 697 -6.92 19.87 -27.34
N ALA A 698 -6.42 19.10 -26.35
CA ALA A 698 -5.11 19.37 -25.78
C ALA A 698 -3.99 19.27 -26.82
N ARG A 699 -2.94 20.07 -26.67
CA ARG A 699 -1.92 20.22 -27.74
C ARG A 699 -0.95 19.04 -27.79
N SER A 700 -0.53 18.54 -26.63
CA SER A 700 0.42 17.43 -26.57
C SER A 700 -0.28 16.08 -26.74
N ILE A 701 0.35 15.20 -27.52
CA ILE A 701 -0.08 13.82 -27.73
C ILE A 701 -0.19 13.06 -26.40
N PRO A 702 0.79 13.14 -25.48
CA PRO A 702 0.70 12.50 -24.17
C PRO A 702 -0.54 12.95 -23.41
N ALA A 703 -0.77 14.27 -23.25
CA ALA A 703 -1.91 14.79 -22.49
C ALA A 703 -3.25 14.24 -23.00
N ARG A 704 -3.42 14.18 -24.33
CA ARG A 704 -4.63 13.62 -24.94
C ARG A 704 -4.79 12.12 -24.67
N ALA A 705 -3.69 11.36 -24.74
CA ALA A 705 -3.68 9.94 -24.42
C ALA A 705 -4.06 9.70 -22.95
N GLU A 706 -3.48 10.46 -22.03
CA GLU A 706 -3.73 10.32 -20.60
C GLU A 706 -5.16 10.68 -20.21
N MET A 707 -5.71 11.77 -20.77
CA MET A 707 -7.12 12.11 -20.56
C MET A 707 -8.06 11.00 -21.05
N LEU A 708 -7.73 10.32 -22.15
CA LEU A 708 -8.49 9.16 -22.61
C LEU A 708 -8.36 7.96 -21.66
N ARG A 709 -7.17 7.69 -21.12
CA ARG A 709 -6.98 6.63 -20.10
C ARG A 709 -7.89 6.87 -18.91
N VAL A 710 -7.86 8.08 -18.36
CA VAL A 710 -8.63 8.45 -17.16
C VAL A 710 -10.13 8.39 -17.43
N LEU A 711 -10.57 8.85 -18.60
CA LEU A 711 -11.97 8.76 -19.02
C LEU A 711 -12.47 7.32 -19.04
N VAL A 712 -11.69 6.40 -19.58
CA VAL A 712 -12.05 4.97 -19.60
C VAL A 712 -12.03 4.38 -18.20
N MET A 713 -10.96 4.63 -17.43
CA MET A 713 -10.79 4.03 -16.11
C MET A 713 -11.90 4.42 -15.14
N ARG A 714 -12.33 5.69 -15.14
CA ARG A 714 -13.33 6.20 -14.18
C ARG A 714 -14.75 6.19 -14.72
N TRP A 715 -14.93 6.34 -16.04
CA TRP A 715 -16.24 6.55 -16.66
C TRP A 715 -16.45 5.75 -17.97
N GLY A 716 -15.68 4.68 -18.21
CA GLY A 716 -15.77 3.86 -19.43
C GLY A 716 -17.10 3.13 -19.65
N SER A 717 -18.00 3.13 -18.67
CA SER A 717 -19.37 2.64 -18.80
C SER A 717 -20.32 3.64 -19.46
N VAL A 718 -19.98 4.94 -19.50
CA VAL A 718 -20.84 6.00 -20.05
C VAL A 718 -20.75 6.03 -21.59
N GLU A 719 -21.90 6.09 -22.27
CA GLU A 719 -21.97 5.91 -23.73
C GLU A 719 -21.29 7.05 -24.53
N ASN A 720 -21.32 8.28 -24.03
CA ASN A 720 -20.61 9.40 -24.65
C ASN A 720 -19.08 9.15 -24.69
N ILE A 721 -18.52 8.62 -23.60
CA ILE A 721 -17.10 8.29 -23.49
C ILE A 721 -16.74 7.12 -24.38
N ARG A 722 -17.58 6.07 -24.43
CA ARG A 722 -17.39 4.97 -25.40
C ARG A 722 -17.41 5.48 -26.84
N THR A 723 -18.29 6.42 -27.15
CA THR A 723 -18.37 7.04 -28.48
C THR A 723 -17.11 7.85 -28.79
N LEU A 724 -16.62 8.64 -27.83
CA LEU A 724 -15.35 9.36 -27.95
C LEU A 724 -14.18 8.40 -28.19
N VAL A 725 -14.05 7.32 -27.41
CA VAL A 725 -12.98 6.32 -27.55
C VAL A 725 -13.03 5.66 -28.94
N ARG A 726 -14.22 5.27 -29.45
CA ARG A 726 -14.38 4.73 -30.81
C ARG A 726 -13.99 5.75 -31.89
N SER A 727 -14.36 7.01 -31.70
CA SER A 727 -14.00 8.10 -32.62
C SER A 727 -12.49 8.30 -32.64
N ARG A 728 -11.82 8.29 -31.48
CA ARG A 728 -10.36 8.47 -31.39
C ARG A 728 -9.62 7.26 -31.96
N ALA A 729 -10.05 6.05 -31.65
CA ALA A 729 -9.49 4.83 -32.23
C ALA A 729 -9.51 4.82 -33.77
N SER A 730 -10.54 5.42 -34.38
CA SER A 730 -10.72 5.40 -35.83
C SER A 730 -10.12 6.61 -36.55
N ALA A 731 -10.22 7.82 -35.99
CA ALA A 731 -9.98 9.06 -36.72
C ALA A 731 -8.91 9.97 -36.12
N ASP A 732 -8.25 9.58 -35.02
CA ASP A 732 -7.26 10.45 -34.41
C ASP A 732 -5.99 10.59 -35.26
N PRO A 733 -5.45 11.80 -35.47
CA PRO A 733 -4.23 11.98 -36.26
C PRO A 733 -2.99 11.37 -35.60
N SER A 734 -3.00 11.11 -34.28
CA SER A 734 -1.86 10.53 -33.57
C SER A 734 -2.01 9.03 -33.35
N ASP A 735 -1.05 8.27 -33.85
CA ASP A 735 -0.96 6.81 -33.70
C ASP A 735 -0.95 6.39 -32.22
N ALA A 736 -0.22 7.13 -31.38
CA ALA A 736 -0.14 6.87 -29.94
C ALA A 736 -1.52 6.96 -29.26
N VAL A 737 -2.32 7.97 -29.61
CA VAL A 737 -3.66 8.13 -29.06
C VAL A 737 -4.61 7.07 -29.61
N ARG A 738 -4.51 6.73 -30.91
CA ARG A 738 -5.27 5.61 -31.49
C ARG A 738 -4.97 4.31 -30.75
N ASN A 739 -3.70 4.03 -30.47
CA ASN A 739 -3.26 2.81 -29.79
C ASN A 739 -3.80 2.69 -28.36
N VAL A 740 -3.84 3.79 -27.60
CA VAL A 740 -4.45 3.84 -26.27
C VAL A 740 -5.96 3.58 -26.36
N ALA A 741 -6.65 4.22 -27.30
CA ALA A 741 -8.09 4.00 -27.48
C ALA A 741 -8.41 2.54 -27.91
N LEU A 742 -7.60 1.95 -28.80
CA LEU A 742 -7.74 0.56 -29.23
C LEU A 742 -7.48 -0.45 -28.10
N HIS A 743 -6.54 -0.14 -27.19
CA HIS A 743 -6.27 -0.95 -26.00
C HIS A 743 -7.55 -1.23 -25.22
N PHE A 744 -8.23 -0.16 -24.82
CA PHE A 744 -9.39 -0.23 -23.95
C PHE A 744 -10.62 -0.84 -24.65
N LEU A 745 -10.73 -0.66 -25.97
CA LEU A 745 -11.76 -1.35 -26.76
C LEU A 745 -11.52 -2.86 -26.86
N SER A 746 -10.30 -3.34 -26.62
CA SER A 746 -9.95 -4.76 -26.66
C SER A 746 -10.19 -5.50 -25.33
N GLU A 747 -10.13 -4.80 -24.20
CA GLU A 747 -10.32 -5.36 -22.85
C GLU A 747 -11.80 -5.47 -22.44
N GLY A 748 -12.68 -4.72 -23.08
CA GLY A 748 -14.12 -4.81 -22.85
C GLY A 748 -14.70 -6.15 -23.35
N ARG A 749 -15.22 -6.99 -22.44
CA ARG A 749 -15.97 -8.23 -22.73
C ARG A 749 -17.32 -7.99 -23.45
N GLY A 750 -17.30 -7.35 -24.62
CA GLY A 750 -18.48 -7.08 -25.45
C GLY A 750 -18.33 -7.62 -26.87
N ARG A 751 -19.27 -8.46 -27.32
CA ARG A 751 -19.35 -8.94 -28.71
C ARG A 751 -19.60 -7.75 -29.66
N GLY A 752 -18.70 -7.54 -30.61
CA GLY A 752 -18.90 -6.67 -31.78
C GLY A 752 -17.85 -5.57 -31.94
N LYS A 753 -16.67 -5.90 -32.49
CA LYS A 753 -15.72 -4.89 -32.98
C LYS A 753 -16.15 -4.43 -34.40
N PRO A 754 -16.28 -3.11 -34.68
CA PRO A 754 -16.65 -2.60 -36.00
C PRO A 754 -15.63 -2.96 -37.09
N LYS A 755 -16.12 -3.31 -38.29
CA LYS A 755 -15.32 -3.67 -39.48
C LYS A 755 -14.25 -2.62 -39.84
N ALA A 756 -14.55 -1.33 -39.66
CA ALA A 756 -13.62 -0.23 -39.92
C ALA A 756 -12.36 -0.22 -39.02
N ILE A 757 -12.46 -0.74 -37.79
CA ILE A 757 -11.31 -0.86 -36.87
C ILE A 757 -10.39 -2.00 -37.32
N ARG A 758 -10.98 -3.09 -37.84
CA ARG A 758 -10.25 -4.24 -38.39
C ARG A 758 -9.51 -3.88 -39.67
N ASP A 759 -10.15 -3.15 -40.59
CA ASP A 759 -9.58 -2.83 -41.90
C ASP A 759 -8.44 -1.78 -41.83
N ARG A 760 -8.45 -0.86 -40.86
CA ARG A 760 -7.36 0.11 -40.64
C ARG A 760 -6.17 -0.44 -39.85
N SER A 761 -6.41 -1.36 -38.90
CA SER A 761 -5.33 -2.00 -38.11
C SER A 761 -4.35 -2.82 -38.95
N VAL A 762 -4.73 -3.20 -40.17
CA VAL A 762 -3.92 -4.00 -41.11
C VAL A 762 -3.06 -3.11 -42.02
N ALA A 763 -3.34 -1.79 -42.09
CA ALA A 763 -2.69 -0.88 -43.03
C ALA A 763 -1.57 -0.01 -42.41
N ASP A 764 -1.52 0.15 -41.08
CA ASP A 764 -0.48 0.94 -40.41
C ASP A 764 0.83 0.13 -40.27
N SER A 765 1.86 0.53 -41.01
CA SER A 765 3.14 -0.18 -41.13
C SER A 765 4.07 -0.08 -39.92
N LEU A 766 3.74 0.73 -38.91
CA LEU A 766 4.51 0.89 -37.67
C LEU A 766 3.85 0.17 -36.46
N SER A 767 2.71 -0.50 -36.67
CA SER A 767 1.90 -1.17 -35.63
C SER A 767 2.41 -2.54 -35.18
N GLY A 768 3.70 -2.83 -35.35
CA GLY A 768 4.31 -4.14 -35.04
C GLY A 768 4.03 -4.64 -33.61
N LYS A 769 3.76 -3.75 -32.65
CA LYS A 769 3.44 -4.13 -31.26
C LYS A 769 2.00 -4.61 -31.03
N ARG A 770 1.04 -4.38 -31.93
CA ARG A 770 -0.38 -4.76 -31.68
C ARG A 770 -1.17 -5.31 -32.86
N ALA A 771 -0.60 -5.40 -34.05
CA ALA A 771 -1.17 -6.25 -35.10
C ALA A 771 -1.24 -7.74 -34.68
N LEU A 772 -0.67 -8.12 -33.53
CA LEU A 772 -0.55 -9.48 -33.02
C LEU A 772 -1.26 -9.73 -31.65
N ALA A 773 -2.02 -8.78 -31.09
CA ALA A 773 -2.75 -8.99 -29.83
C ALA A 773 -3.98 -9.92 -30.00
N PRO A 774 -4.33 -10.75 -29.00
CA PRO A 774 -5.03 -12.02 -29.17
C PRO A 774 -6.45 -11.85 -29.70
N SER A 775 -6.67 -12.26 -30.94
CA SER A 775 -8.00 -12.43 -31.51
C SER A 775 -8.48 -13.86 -31.31
N GLY A 776 -8.96 -14.15 -30.09
CA GLY A 776 -9.70 -15.39 -29.80
C GLY A 776 -8.82 -16.63 -29.64
N LYS A 777 -9.21 -17.48 -28.69
CA LYS A 777 -8.76 -18.88 -28.65
C LYS A 777 -9.45 -19.61 -29.80
N ASP A 778 -8.69 -20.37 -30.59
CA ASP A 778 -9.30 -21.44 -31.37
C ASP A 778 -9.82 -22.52 -30.40
N GLY A 779 -10.71 -23.38 -30.89
CA GLY A 779 -11.50 -24.31 -30.07
C GLY A 779 -10.73 -25.31 -29.20
N ASP A 780 -9.40 -25.31 -29.21
CA ASP A 780 -8.51 -26.14 -28.39
C ASP A 780 -7.78 -25.39 -27.26
N GLY A 781 -7.87 -24.07 -27.20
CA GLY A 781 -7.23 -23.25 -26.16
C GLY A 781 -5.84 -22.71 -26.49
N SER A 782 -5.27 -22.98 -27.67
CA SER A 782 -4.01 -22.42 -28.14
C SER A 782 -4.20 -21.07 -28.88
N PRO A 783 -3.29 -20.08 -28.71
CA PRO A 783 -3.33 -18.85 -29.51
C PRO A 783 -2.91 -19.12 -30.97
N ALA A 784 -3.77 -18.77 -31.93
CA ALA A 784 -3.68 -19.14 -33.35
C ALA A 784 -2.46 -18.60 -34.15
N TRP A 785 -1.54 -17.83 -33.55
CA TRP A 785 -0.54 -17.04 -34.27
C TRP A 785 0.94 -17.35 -33.96
N THR A 786 1.24 -18.30 -33.06
CA THR A 786 2.64 -18.69 -32.73
C THR A 786 3.50 -19.00 -33.95
N PRO A 787 3.02 -19.70 -35.01
CA PRO A 787 3.84 -19.99 -36.18
C PRO A 787 4.22 -18.76 -37.00
N LEU A 788 3.32 -17.78 -37.14
CA LEU A 788 3.55 -16.58 -37.95
C LEU A 788 4.52 -15.62 -37.26
N THR A 789 4.42 -15.47 -35.93
CA THR A 789 5.35 -14.62 -35.17
C THR A 789 6.76 -15.21 -35.19
N VAL A 790 6.90 -16.53 -35.05
CA VAL A 790 8.20 -17.22 -35.18
C VAL A 790 8.75 -17.10 -36.61
N GLU A 791 7.91 -17.26 -37.64
CA GLU A 791 8.29 -17.07 -39.04
C GLU A 791 8.78 -15.64 -39.31
N LEU A 792 8.06 -14.63 -38.82
CA LEU A 792 8.45 -13.23 -38.94
C LEU A 792 9.76 -12.93 -38.20
N ALA A 793 9.97 -13.50 -37.02
CA ALA A 793 11.20 -13.32 -36.26
C ALA A 793 12.43 -13.94 -36.97
N LEU A 794 12.25 -15.07 -37.65
CA LEU A 794 13.33 -15.80 -38.30
C LEU A 794 13.60 -15.41 -39.77
N SER A 795 12.60 -14.92 -40.49
CA SER A 795 12.64 -14.86 -41.97
C SER A 795 12.15 -13.56 -42.59
N ALA A 796 11.68 -12.59 -41.81
CA ALA A 796 11.32 -11.29 -42.38
C ALA A 796 12.56 -10.55 -42.90
N GLU A 797 12.51 -10.05 -44.15
CA GLU A 797 13.60 -9.25 -44.73
C GLU A 797 13.82 -7.93 -43.97
N ASP A 798 12.74 -7.35 -43.44
CA ASP A 798 12.75 -6.10 -42.69
C ASP A 798 13.16 -6.32 -41.23
N GLU A 799 14.22 -5.65 -40.79
CA GLU A 799 14.74 -5.76 -39.42
C GLU A 799 13.75 -5.24 -38.35
N GLY A 800 12.90 -4.27 -38.69
CA GLY A 800 11.86 -3.75 -37.79
C GLY A 800 10.77 -4.78 -37.53
N LYS A 801 10.42 -5.59 -38.54
CA LYS A 801 9.50 -6.73 -38.39
C LYS A 801 10.10 -7.86 -37.56
N ARG A 802 11.38 -8.20 -37.78
CA ARG A 802 12.06 -9.21 -36.95
C ARG A 802 12.15 -8.78 -35.48
N ALA A 803 12.55 -7.52 -35.24
CA ALA A 803 12.61 -6.94 -33.90
C ALA A 803 11.23 -6.85 -33.24
N GLY A 804 10.20 -6.41 -33.98
CA GLY A 804 8.82 -6.38 -33.49
C GLY A 804 8.27 -7.77 -33.16
N ALA A 805 8.61 -8.77 -33.97
CA ALA A 805 8.24 -10.17 -33.71
C ALA A 805 8.96 -10.75 -32.50
N ALA A 806 10.25 -10.44 -32.30
CA ALA A 806 10.99 -10.82 -31.09
C ALA A 806 10.35 -10.27 -29.81
N SER A 807 9.92 -9.01 -29.82
CA SER A 807 9.20 -8.38 -28.69
C SER A 807 7.80 -8.95 -28.48
N ALA A 808 7.09 -9.32 -29.56
CA ALA A 808 5.78 -9.96 -29.44
C ALA A 808 5.85 -11.40 -28.89
N LEU A 809 6.96 -12.11 -29.12
CA LEU A 809 7.15 -13.47 -28.63
C LEU A 809 7.20 -13.53 -27.10
N SER A 810 7.95 -12.62 -26.45
CA SER A 810 8.04 -12.54 -24.98
C SER A 810 6.75 -12.05 -24.31
N GLU A 811 6.03 -11.11 -24.93
CA GLU A 811 4.73 -10.65 -24.41
C GLU A 811 3.67 -11.76 -24.42
N CYS A 812 3.77 -12.71 -25.35
CA CYS A 812 2.75 -13.74 -25.56
C CYS A 812 3.11 -15.09 -24.91
N PHE A 813 4.40 -15.39 -24.71
CA PHE A 813 4.87 -16.71 -24.30
C PHE A 813 6.09 -16.63 -23.38
N ASP A 814 6.02 -17.36 -22.26
CA ASP A 814 7.15 -17.56 -21.35
C ASP A 814 7.51 -19.06 -21.28
N ASP A 815 8.03 -19.59 -22.39
CA ASP A 815 8.38 -21.00 -22.57
C ASP A 815 9.84 -21.20 -23.05
N ALA A 816 10.34 -22.43 -22.93
CA ALA A 816 11.72 -22.77 -23.25
C ALA A 816 12.07 -22.60 -24.75
N GLU A 817 11.11 -22.80 -25.66
CA GLU A 817 11.34 -22.63 -27.11
C GLU A 817 11.47 -21.14 -27.46
N THR A 818 10.61 -20.30 -26.87
CA THR A 818 10.69 -18.83 -27.03
C THR A 818 12.02 -18.29 -26.53
N ARG A 819 12.48 -18.72 -25.35
CA ARG A 819 13.79 -18.32 -24.81
C ARG A 819 14.95 -18.79 -25.68
N THR A 820 14.89 -20.04 -26.18
CA THR A 820 15.92 -20.58 -27.08
C THR A 820 16.00 -19.79 -28.39
N LEU A 821 14.84 -19.42 -28.94
CA LEU A 821 14.76 -18.60 -30.15
C LEU A 821 15.33 -17.19 -29.92
N LEU A 822 14.99 -16.55 -28.79
CA LEU A 822 15.54 -15.24 -28.44
C LEU A 822 17.06 -15.31 -28.20
N CYS A 823 17.58 -16.35 -27.53
CA CYS A 823 19.03 -16.57 -27.38
C CYS A 823 19.72 -16.71 -28.75
N ARG A 824 19.10 -17.43 -29.67
CA ARG A 824 19.60 -17.58 -31.04
C ARG A 824 19.60 -16.24 -31.79
N LEU A 825 18.52 -15.47 -31.71
CA LEU A 825 18.42 -14.14 -32.33
C LEU A 825 19.41 -13.16 -31.73
N ALA A 826 19.70 -13.24 -30.43
CA ALA A 826 20.66 -12.41 -29.74
C ALA A 826 22.11 -12.59 -30.22
N VAL A 827 22.46 -13.75 -30.78
CA VAL A 827 23.82 -14.09 -31.25
C VAL A 827 23.92 -14.09 -32.76
N GLU A 828 22.95 -14.71 -33.44
CA GLU A 828 23.08 -15.07 -34.86
C GLU A 828 22.43 -14.07 -35.82
N ASP A 829 21.52 -13.19 -35.37
CA ASP A 829 20.84 -12.26 -36.29
C ASP A 829 21.85 -11.25 -36.86
N PRO A 830 21.85 -10.98 -38.17
CA PRO A 830 22.79 -10.04 -38.78
C PRO A 830 22.56 -8.57 -38.36
N SER A 831 21.39 -8.21 -37.84
CA SER A 831 21.07 -6.84 -37.42
C SER A 831 21.23 -6.66 -35.91
N GLY A 832 22.07 -5.72 -35.48
CA GLY A 832 22.22 -5.38 -34.07
C GLY A 832 20.95 -4.78 -33.45
N LEU A 833 19.98 -4.30 -34.24
CA LEU A 833 18.64 -3.95 -33.74
C LEU A 833 17.93 -5.19 -33.19
N VAL A 834 17.88 -6.26 -33.98
CA VAL A 834 17.21 -7.50 -33.61
C VAL A 834 17.94 -8.17 -32.44
N ARG A 835 19.28 -8.24 -32.50
CA ARG A 835 20.10 -8.74 -31.38
C ARG A 835 19.81 -7.97 -30.09
N SER A 836 19.76 -6.63 -30.17
CA SER A 836 19.48 -5.77 -29.00
C SER A 836 18.09 -5.97 -28.41
N VAL A 837 17.06 -6.13 -29.25
CA VAL A 837 15.70 -6.39 -28.77
C VAL A 837 15.60 -7.78 -28.16
N ALA A 838 16.16 -8.81 -28.81
CA ALA A 838 16.16 -10.16 -28.28
C ALA A 838 16.82 -10.24 -26.89
N LEU A 839 17.91 -9.51 -26.67
CA LEU A 839 18.56 -9.40 -25.35
C LEU A 839 17.70 -8.71 -24.30
N GLN A 840 17.01 -7.63 -24.68
CA GLN A 840 16.10 -6.93 -23.78
C GLN A 840 14.92 -7.82 -23.36
N GLU A 841 14.37 -8.59 -24.30
CA GLU A 841 13.27 -9.53 -24.03
C GLU A 841 13.72 -10.75 -23.20
N LEU A 842 14.93 -11.27 -23.44
CA LEU A 842 15.51 -12.34 -22.60
C LEU A 842 15.66 -11.92 -21.14
N LEU A 843 16.04 -10.65 -20.87
CA LEU A 843 16.13 -10.16 -19.50
C LEU A 843 14.74 -10.07 -18.84
N LEU A 844 13.73 -9.60 -19.58
CA LEU A 844 12.35 -9.52 -19.08
C LEU A 844 11.78 -10.89 -18.71
N LEU A 845 12.11 -11.93 -19.50
CA LEU A 845 11.63 -13.29 -19.27
C LEU A 845 12.46 -14.04 -18.21
N CYS A 846 13.79 -13.91 -18.24
CA CYS A 846 14.72 -14.81 -17.54
C CYS A 846 16.01 -14.12 -17.09
N GLY A 847 15.90 -12.96 -16.44
CA GLY A 847 17.08 -12.22 -15.99
C GLY A 847 18.04 -13.02 -15.09
N ASP A 848 17.54 -13.92 -14.25
CA ASP A 848 18.36 -14.72 -13.33
C ASP A 848 19.01 -15.98 -13.95
N ASP A 849 18.83 -16.24 -15.25
CA ASP A 849 19.37 -17.45 -15.90
C ASP A 849 20.88 -17.34 -16.19
N GLU A 850 21.66 -18.27 -15.63
CA GLU A 850 23.12 -18.34 -15.79
C GLU A 850 23.57 -18.42 -17.26
N HIS A 851 22.76 -18.98 -18.16
CA HIS A 851 23.08 -19.07 -19.59
C HIS A 851 22.90 -17.73 -20.30
N VAL A 852 21.86 -16.98 -19.96
CA VAL A 852 21.64 -15.62 -20.49
C VAL A 852 22.75 -14.69 -20.00
N GLN A 853 23.19 -14.87 -18.75
CA GLN A 853 24.32 -14.14 -18.18
C GLN A 853 25.67 -14.47 -18.85
N ALA A 854 25.94 -15.75 -19.09
CA ALA A 854 27.13 -16.17 -19.84
C ALA A 854 27.14 -15.61 -21.26
N LEU A 855 25.98 -15.63 -21.94
CA LEU A 855 25.80 -15.07 -23.29
C LEU A 855 26.12 -13.58 -23.36
N LEU A 856 25.64 -12.80 -22.39
CA LEU A 856 25.93 -11.37 -22.26
C LEU A 856 27.44 -11.12 -22.10
N CYS A 857 28.13 -11.93 -21.30
CA CYS A 857 29.54 -11.76 -20.98
C CYS A 857 30.53 -12.27 -22.05
N SER A 858 30.22 -13.37 -22.75
CA SER A 858 31.16 -14.04 -23.66
C SER A 858 31.05 -13.59 -25.12
N GLU A 859 29.84 -13.33 -25.63
CA GLU A 859 29.61 -13.08 -27.07
C GLU A 859 29.23 -11.62 -27.37
N VAL A 860 28.36 -11.00 -26.56
CA VAL A 860 27.72 -9.72 -26.92
C VAL A 860 28.57 -8.49 -26.56
N LEU A 861 29.38 -8.54 -25.49
CA LEU A 861 30.29 -7.43 -25.16
C LEU A 861 31.39 -7.21 -26.22
N GLY A 862 31.66 -8.22 -27.04
CA GLY A 862 32.59 -8.16 -28.18
C GLY A 862 31.90 -7.90 -29.53
N ASP A 863 30.58 -7.68 -29.55
CA ASP A 863 29.80 -7.52 -30.78
C ASP A 863 30.32 -6.36 -31.63
N PRO A 864 30.45 -6.51 -32.97
CA PRO A 864 30.92 -5.42 -33.84
C PRO A 864 29.99 -4.19 -33.83
N GLU A 865 28.69 -4.36 -33.57
CA GLU A 865 27.71 -3.27 -33.55
C GLU A 865 27.56 -2.63 -32.16
N GLU A 866 27.66 -1.31 -32.12
CA GLU A 866 27.53 -0.49 -30.91
C GLU A 866 26.21 -0.75 -30.16
N ARG A 867 25.09 -0.90 -30.89
CA ARG A 867 23.76 -1.03 -30.27
C ARG A 867 23.64 -2.28 -29.39
N ALA A 868 24.19 -3.41 -29.84
CA ALA A 868 24.20 -4.66 -29.10
C ALA A 868 25.10 -4.56 -27.85
N ARG A 869 26.31 -4.00 -28.01
CA ARG A 869 27.23 -3.73 -26.87
C ARG A 869 26.60 -2.80 -25.84
N ARG A 870 25.91 -1.74 -26.29
CA ARG A 870 25.24 -0.76 -25.42
C ARG A 870 24.16 -1.43 -24.57
N VAL A 871 23.27 -2.19 -25.20
CA VAL A 871 22.20 -2.90 -24.48
C VAL A 871 22.80 -3.92 -23.52
N ALA A 872 23.82 -4.69 -23.90
CA ALA A 872 24.48 -5.62 -22.96
C ALA A 872 25.03 -4.91 -21.72
N LEU A 873 25.72 -3.77 -21.89
CA LEU A 873 26.21 -2.98 -20.76
C LEU A 873 25.07 -2.34 -19.94
N GLU A 874 24.00 -1.87 -20.57
CA GLU A 874 22.79 -1.35 -19.88
C GLU A 874 22.12 -2.44 -19.04
N LEU A 875 22.01 -3.66 -19.57
CA LEU A 875 21.40 -4.81 -18.87
C LEU A 875 22.25 -5.24 -17.67
N ILE A 876 23.59 -5.28 -17.81
CA ILE A 876 24.53 -5.50 -16.68
C ILE A 876 24.32 -4.45 -15.58
N VAL A 877 24.05 -3.20 -15.98
CA VAL A 877 23.76 -2.09 -15.06
C VAL A 877 22.39 -2.23 -14.39
N GLN A 878 21.36 -2.68 -15.11
CA GLN A 878 19.98 -2.81 -14.63
C GLN A 878 19.76 -3.98 -13.68
N ALA A 879 20.47 -5.11 -13.89
CA ALA A 879 20.35 -6.32 -13.06
C ALA A 879 20.97 -6.20 -11.66
N GLY A 880 21.06 -4.99 -11.09
CA GLY A 880 21.45 -4.76 -9.69
C GLY A 880 22.94 -4.84 -9.37
N GLY A 881 23.81 -5.08 -10.35
CA GLY A 881 25.23 -5.25 -10.09
C GLY A 881 25.58 -6.52 -9.31
N TRP A 882 26.86 -6.61 -8.94
CA TRP A 882 27.68 -7.80 -8.64
C TRP A 882 27.08 -9.00 -7.85
N GLU A 883 26.03 -8.92 -7.03
CA GLU A 883 25.40 -10.14 -6.46
C GLU A 883 24.80 -11.05 -7.55
N PHE A 884 24.48 -10.44 -8.69
CA PHE A 884 24.02 -11.08 -9.91
C PHE A 884 25.16 -11.78 -10.69
N VAL A 885 26.34 -11.16 -10.79
CA VAL A 885 27.50 -11.68 -11.55
C VAL A 885 28.40 -12.59 -10.70
N GLY A 886 28.46 -12.39 -9.38
CA GLY A 886 29.27 -13.15 -8.44
C GLY A 886 28.83 -14.62 -8.26
N ARG A 887 27.65 -15.00 -8.79
CA ARG A 887 27.17 -16.39 -8.84
C ARG A 887 27.85 -17.25 -9.89
N LEU A 888 28.54 -16.64 -10.86
CA LEU A 888 29.43 -17.33 -11.81
C LEU A 888 30.73 -17.74 -11.10
N LYS A 889 30.62 -18.59 -10.07
CA LYS A 889 31.75 -19.35 -9.54
C LYS A 889 32.12 -20.38 -10.60
N ASN A 890 33.00 -19.97 -11.53
CA ASN A 890 34.04 -20.75 -12.22
C ASN A 890 34.28 -20.21 -13.64
N GLY A 891 35.45 -19.63 -13.90
CA GLY A 891 36.08 -19.67 -15.23
C GLY A 891 36.21 -18.35 -16.03
N GLU A 892 37.41 -17.76 -15.94
CA GLU A 892 38.25 -17.33 -17.08
C GLU A 892 37.85 -16.21 -18.08
N ALA A 893 36.71 -15.52 -17.96
CA ALA A 893 36.53 -14.23 -18.62
C ALA A 893 36.47 -13.09 -17.59
N ASP A 894 37.57 -12.38 -17.38
CA ASP A 894 37.62 -11.26 -16.43
C ASP A 894 36.76 -10.10 -16.95
N THR A 895 35.48 -10.09 -16.59
CA THR A 895 34.49 -9.07 -17.00
C THR A 895 34.97 -7.65 -16.63
N TRP A 896 35.74 -7.53 -15.54
CA TRP A 896 36.41 -6.29 -15.17
C TRP A 896 37.44 -5.87 -16.23
N GLU A 897 38.26 -6.79 -16.70
CA GLU A 897 39.27 -6.55 -17.74
C GLU A 897 38.61 -6.23 -19.09
N MET A 898 37.48 -6.88 -19.39
CA MET A 898 36.66 -6.57 -20.56
C MET A 898 36.11 -5.13 -20.49
N ALA A 899 35.46 -4.77 -19.38
CA ALA A 899 34.95 -3.43 -19.14
C ALA A 899 36.09 -2.39 -19.13
N ARG A 900 37.26 -2.73 -18.58
CA ARG A 900 38.46 -1.90 -18.64
C ARG A 900 38.89 -1.65 -20.08
N ARG A 901 39.07 -2.70 -20.87
CA ARG A 901 39.44 -2.60 -22.28
C ARG A 901 38.43 -1.78 -23.07
N ILE A 902 37.14 -2.03 -22.88
CA ILE A 902 36.06 -1.27 -23.52
C ILE A 902 36.15 0.21 -23.12
N ALA A 903 36.31 0.51 -21.83
CA ALA A 903 36.43 1.89 -21.34
C ALA A 903 37.68 2.63 -21.87
N VAL A 904 38.75 1.92 -22.26
CA VAL A 904 39.98 2.51 -22.78
C VAL A 904 39.98 2.60 -24.31
N ASP A 905 39.61 1.51 -24.98
CA ASP A 905 39.95 1.24 -26.37
C ASP A 905 38.74 1.26 -27.32
N ASP A 906 37.49 1.24 -26.83
CA ASP A 906 36.31 1.19 -27.71
C ASP A 906 36.17 2.51 -28.50
N PRO A 907 35.96 2.45 -29.83
CA PRO A 907 35.86 3.65 -30.65
C PRO A 907 34.60 4.49 -30.34
N HIS A 908 33.55 3.90 -29.78
CA HIS A 908 32.29 4.57 -29.49
C HIS A 908 32.25 5.14 -28.07
N GLU A 909 32.05 6.45 -27.97
CA GLU A 909 32.04 7.16 -26.68
C GLU A 909 30.92 6.71 -25.72
N GLY A 910 29.73 6.43 -26.22
CA GLY A 910 28.61 5.94 -25.40
C GLY A 910 28.92 4.60 -24.75
N ILE A 911 29.67 3.74 -25.46
CA ILE A 911 30.12 2.44 -24.97
C ILE A 911 31.21 2.62 -23.91
N ARG A 912 32.21 3.48 -24.16
CA ARG A 912 33.23 3.80 -23.15
C ARG A 912 32.61 4.37 -21.87
N SER A 913 31.63 5.26 -22.01
CA SER A 913 30.91 5.88 -20.90
C SER A 913 30.16 4.83 -20.07
N MET A 914 29.40 3.94 -20.71
CA MET A 914 28.71 2.84 -20.01
C MET A 914 29.71 1.85 -19.37
N ALA A 915 30.83 1.57 -20.03
CA ALA A 915 31.88 0.75 -19.45
C ALA A 915 32.51 1.40 -18.20
N CYS A 916 32.72 2.72 -18.17
CA CYS A 916 33.10 3.44 -16.95
C CYS A 916 32.04 3.30 -15.84
N ASN A 917 30.75 3.32 -16.19
CA ASN A 917 29.66 3.09 -15.25
C ASN A 917 29.68 1.66 -14.67
N VAL A 918 29.97 0.66 -15.50
CA VAL A 918 30.17 -0.74 -15.06
C VAL A 918 31.39 -0.85 -14.16
N LEU A 919 32.54 -0.29 -14.56
CA LEU A 919 33.78 -0.30 -13.79
C LEU A 919 33.60 0.29 -12.39
N TRP A 920 32.96 1.46 -12.26
CA TRP A 920 32.78 2.07 -10.94
C TRP A 920 31.93 1.18 -10.02
N ARG A 921 30.87 0.55 -10.52
CA ARG A 921 30.07 -0.41 -9.74
C ARG A 921 30.87 -1.64 -9.29
N MET A 922 32.02 -1.91 -9.92
CA MET A 922 32.96 -2.97 -9.55
C MET A 922 34.12 -2.48 -8.64
N ALA A 923 34.23 -1.18 -8.38
CA ALA A 923 35.38 -0.57 -7.71
C ALA A 923 35.61 -1.10 -6.27
N ALA A 924 34.56 -1.52 -5.56
CA ALA A 924 34.65 -2.06 -4.20
C ALA A 924 35.44 -3.39 -4.12
N HIS A 925 35.66 -4.10 -5.24
CA HIS A 925 36.17 -5.47 -5.25
C HIS A 925 37.48 -5.68 -6.03
N ARG A 926 38.00 -4.65 -6.74
CA ARG A 926 39.21 -4.76 -7.59
C ARG A 926 40.07 -3.49 -7.53
N ALA A 927 41.32 -3.66 -7.09
CA ALA A 927 42.34 -2.62 -7.13
C ALA A 927 42.64 -2.19 -8.58
N GLY A 928 42.92 -0.89 -8.80
CA GLY A 928 43.26 -0.32 -10.12
C GLY A 928 42.08 0.32 -10.87
N THR A 929 40.83 0.04 -10.47
CA THR A 929 39.62 0.64 -11.07
C THR A 929 39.62 2.17 -11.00
N GLU A 930 40.03 2.71 -9.85
CA GLU A 930 40.06 4.16 -9.61
C GLU A 930 41.07 4.89 -10.49
N GLU A 931 42.23 4.27 -10.76
CA GLU A 931 43.24 4.84 -11.65
C GLU A 931 42.69 4.95 -13.08
N ILE A 932 41.97 3.93 -13.55
CA ILE A 932 41.30 3.97 -14.86
C ILE A 932 40.24 5.07 -14.91
N LEU A 933 39.39 5.18 -13.89
CA LEU A 933 38.37 6.23 -13.84
C LEU A 933 39.00 7.63 -13.75
N ARG A 934 40.07 7.79 -12.96
CA ARG A 934 40.83 9.04 -12.84
C ARG A 934 41.47 9.42 -14.18
N ASP A 935 42.08 8.47 -14.86
CA ASP A 935 42.67 8.67 -16.19
C ASP A 935 41.61 9.02 -17.23
N ARG A 936 40.46 8.32 -17.25
CA ARG A 936 39.35 8.64 -18.16
C ARG A 936 38.72 9.99 -17.86
N ALA A 937 38.60 10.38 -16.60
CA ALA A 937 38.09 11.70 -16.19
C ALA A 937 39.00 12.87 -16.64
N VAL A 938 40.28 12.61 -16.90
CA VAL A 938 41.27 13.64 -17.31
C VAL A 938 41.58 13.62 -18.80
N VAL A 939 41.77 12.44 -19.38
CA VAL A 939 42.42 12.24 -20.69
C VAL A 939 41.44 11.92 -21.82
N ASP A 940 40.25 11.38 -21.52
CA ASP A 940 39.32 10.96 -22.59
C ASP A 940 38.82 12.17 -23.40
N SER A 941 38.74 12.00 -24.72
CA SER A 941 38.29 13.06 -25.64
C SER A 941 36.79 13.33 -25.50
N SER A 942 36.00 12.34 -25.08
CA SER A 942 34.55 12.47 -24.95
C SER A 942 34.14 13.05 -23.60
N ARG A 943 33.25 14.05 -23.65
CA ARG A 943 32.65 14.66 -22.45
C ARG A 943 31.84 13.67 -21.63
N ASP A 944 31.14 12.74 -22.26
CA ASP A 944 30.23 11.80 -21.57
C ASP A 944 31.03 10.75 -20.79
N VAL A 945 32.18 10.34 -21.35
CA VAL A 945 33.13 9.45 -20.65
C VAL A 945 33.77 10.17 -19.49
N ARG A 946 34.28 11.41 -19.68
CA ARG A 946 34.87 12.19 -18.59
C ARG A 946 33.87 12.43 -17.46
N HIS A 947 32.64 12.80 -17.80
CA HIS A 947 31.54 12.97 -16.86
C HIS A 947 31.25 11.70 -16.05
N THR A 948 31.01 10.58 -16.73
CA THR A 948 30.68 9.31 -16.08
C THR A 948 31.82 8.79 -15.22
N ALA A 949 33.07 8.92 -15.71
CA ALA A 949 34.26 8.53 -14.96
C ALA A 949 34.46 9.38 -13.70
N LEU A 950 34.23 10.71 -13.79
CA LEU A 950 34.29 11.61 -12.63
C LEU A 950 33.23 11.24 -11.58
N ARG A 951 31.98 10.98 -12.01
CA ARG A 951 30.90 10.54 -11.12
C ARG A 951 31.22 9.20 -10.45
N GLY A 952 31.76 8.25 -11.21
CA GLY A 952 32.19 6.95 -10.70
C GLY A 952 33.32 7.08 -9.67
N LEU A 953 34.29 7.97 -9.91
CA LEU A 953 35.40 8.24 -8.99
C LEU A 953 34.91 8.87 -7.67
N ILE A 954 34.01 9.86 -7.73
CA ILE A 954 33.40 10.47 -6.54
C ILE A 954 32.64 9.43 -5.71
N SER A 955 31.91 8.53 -6.38
CA SER A 955 31.15 7.49 -5.71
C SER A 955 32.06 6.43 -5.06
N ALA A 956 33.24 6.16 -5.65
CA ALA A 956 34.21 5.21 -5.11
C ALA A 956 35.13 5.78 -4.01
N ARG A 957 35.52 7.06 -4.11
CA ARG A 957 36.54 7.73 -3.28
C ARG A 957 36.12 9.16 -2.90
N GLY A 958 34.87 9.34 -2.49
CA GLY A 958 34.30 10.63 -2.08
C GLY A 958 34.81 11.13 -0.71
N ASP A 959 35.60 10.34 -0.01
CA ASP A 959 36.32 10.67 1.22
C ASP A 959 37.73 11.21 0.97
N GLU A 960 38.35 10.89 -0.17
CA GLU A 960 39.71 11.31 -0.50
C GLU A 960 39.78 12.78 -0.95
N ALA A 961 40.70 13.54 -0.35
CA ALA A 961 40.95 14.94 -0.71
C ALA A 961 41.37 15.09 -2.18
N ASP A 962 42.18 14.18 -2.71
CA ASP A 962 42.71 14.22 -4.08
C ASP A 962 41.59 14.10 -5.13
N THR A 963 40.54 13.31 -4.85
CA THR A 963 39.36 13.21 -5.71
C THR A 963 38.67 14.57 -5.84
N TRP A 964 38.45 15.27 -4.72
CA TRP A 964 37.80 16.58 -4.73
C TRP A 964 38.69 17.70 -5.27
N GLN A 965 40.01 17.57 -5.17
CA GLN A 965 40.95 18.45 -5.87
C GLN A 965 40.84 18.27 -7.39
N LEU A 966 40.75 17.03 -7.88
CA LEU A 966 40.50 16.76 -9.29
C LEU A 966 39.16 17.34 -9.75
N VAL A 967 38.08 17.16 -8.99
CA VAL A 967 36.76 17.73 -9.31
C VAL A 967 36.84 19.25 -9.42
N ARG A 968 37.44 19.94 -8.43
CA ARG A 968 37.67 21.41 -8.47
C ARG A 968 38.46 21.81 -9.71
N LYS A 969 39.52 21.08 -10.05
CA LYS A 969 40.33 21.31 -11.25
C LYS A 969 39.51 21.14 -12.53
N ARG A 970 38.61 20.14 -12.60
CA ARG A 970 37.71 19.96 -13.75
C ARG A 970 36.68 21.08 -13.86
N VAL A 971 36.20 21.68 -12.77
CA VAL A 971 35.31 22.86 -12.83
C VAL A 971 35.98 24.04 -13.54
N VAL A 972 37.28 24.25 -13.32
CA VAL A 972 37.99 25.42 -13.84
C VAL A 972 38.62 25.15 -15.22
N GLU A 973 39.19 23.96 -15.41
CA GLU A 973 40.09 23.69 -16.54
C GLU A 973 39.54 22.73 -17.59
N ASP A 974 38.41 22.03 -17.35
CA ASP A 974 37.91 21.08 -18.35
C ASP A 974 37.50 21.83 -19.63
N PRO A 975 37.89 21.34 -20.82
CA PRO A 975 37.54 22.01 -22.07
C PRO A 975 36.02 22.00 -22.33
N ASP A 976 35.28 21.02 -21.80
CA ASP A 976 33.84 20.86 -22.05
C ASP A 976 33.00 21.46 -20.92
N GLU A 977 32.03 22.28 -21.30
CA GLU A 977 31.13 23.00 -20.39
C GLU A 977 30.21 22.09 -19.57
N VAL A 978 29.79 20.94 -20.13
CA VAL A 978 28.92 19.98 -19.45
C VAL A 978 29.69 19.29 -18.34
N VAL A 979 30.98 18.98 -18.58
CA VAL A 979 31.86 18.41 -17.56
C VAL A 979 32.14 19.43 -16.46
N ARG A 980 32.43 20.70 -16.80
CA ARG A 980 32.59 21.78 -15.79
C ARG A 980 31.35 21.94 -14.92
N GLY A 981 30.18 22.08 -15.56
CA GLY A 981 28.90 22.24 -14.87
C GLY A 981 28.54 21.03 -14.01
N SER A 982 28.78 19.81 -14.51
CA SER A 982 28.58 18.59 -13.73
C SER A 982 29.55 18.48 -12.56
N ALA A 983 30.84 18.80 -12.73
CA ALA A 983 31.81 18.75 -11.65
C ALA A 983 31.42 19.74 -10.54
N LEU A 984 30.94 20.93 -10.93
CA LEU A 984 30.43 21.93 -9.99
C LEU A 984 29.16 21.44 -9.29
N ALA A 985 28.25 20.79 -10.04
CA ALA A 985 27.08 20.17 -9.46
C ALA A 985 27.46 19.15 -8.37
N GLN A 986 28.48 18.32 -8.60
CA GLN A 986 28.95 17.37 -7.59
C GLN A 986 29.53 18.06 -6.35
N LEU A 987 30.30 19.16 -6.51
CA LEU A 987 30.80 19.94 -5.38
C LEU A 987 29.65 20.57 -4.59
N CYS A 988 28.73 21.29 -5.24
CA CYS A 988 27.58 21.91 -4.59
C CYS A 988 26.68 20.88 -3.91
N ARG A 989 26.64 19.64 -4.39
CA ARG A 989 25.85 18.54 -3.81
C ARG A 989 26.50 17.94 -2.56
N HIS A 990 27.78 17.55 -2.63
CA HIS A 990 28.44 16.80 -1.57
C HIS A 990 29.26 17.66 -0.59
N ARG A 991 29.49 18.93 -0.95
CA ARG A 991 30.33 19.89 -0.21
C ARG A 991 29.64 21.27 -0.11
N SER A 992 28.31 21.31 -0.06
CA SER A 992 27.52 22.55 0.08
C SER A 992 27.83 23.38 1.32
N HIS A 993 28.40 22.76 2.36
CA HIS A 993 28.79 23.43 3.61
C HIS A 993 30.11 24.21 3.48
N GLU A 994 30.89 23.99 2.42
CA GLU A 994 32.17 24.65 2.21
C GLU A 994 31.99 25.99 1.47
N THR A 995 32.48 27.09 2.06
CA THR A 995 32.29 28.44 1.50
C THR A 995 32.98 28.61 0.13
N ASP A 996 34.16 28.00 -0.06
CA ASP A 996 34.94 28.08 -1.31
C ASP A 996 34.19 27.44 -2.49
N VAL A 997 33.33 26.45 -2.24
CA VAL A 997 32.48 25.83 -3.28
C VAL A 997 31.47 26.85 -3.83
N TRP A 998 30.88 27.67 -2.97
CA TRP A 998 29.92 28.69 -3.39
C TRP A 998 30.60 29.92 -4.00
N GLU A 999 31.79 30.29 -3.52
CA GLU A 999 32.63 31.26 -4.21
C GLU A 999 32.94 30.79 -5.64
N LEU A 1000 33.30 29.51 -5.81
CA LEU A 1000 33.52 28.91 -7.13
C LEU A 1000 32.24 28.91 -7.97
N ALA A 1001 31.09 28.60 -7.39
CA ALA A 1001 29.80 28.61 -8.09
C ALA A 1001 29.40 30.01 -8.55
N PHE A 1002 29.51 31.03 -7.70
CA PHE A 1002 29.20 32.41 -8.06
C PHE A 1002 30.19 32.97 -9.09
N ASN A 1003 31.48 32.64 -8.97
CA ASN A 1003 32.46 32.98 -9.99
C ASN A 1003 32.15 32.30 -11.33
N HIS A 1004 31.72 31.03 -11.30
CA HIS A 1004 31.27 30.31 -12.49
C HIS A 1004 30.04 30.99 -13.10
N LEU A 1005 29.04 31.39 -12.31
CA LEU A 1005 27.89 32.15 -12.82
C LEU A 1005 28.30 33.48 -13.47
N ALA A 1006 29.27 34.19 -12.90
CA ALA A 1006 29.71 35.49 -13.41
C ALA A 1006 30.61 35.37 -14.66
N GLN A 1007 31.46 34.35 -14.74
CA GLN A 1007 32.56 34.28 -15.71
C GLN A 1007 32.40 33.18 -16.77
N GLU A 1008 31.57 32.15 -16.54
CA GLU A 1008 31.41 31.02 -17.45
C GLU A 1008 30.84 31.46 -18.81
N PRO A 1009 31.58 31.24 -19.92
CA PRO A 1009 31.09 31.55 -21.25
C PRO A 1009 29.83 30.76 -21.63
N SER A 1010 29.73 29.52 -21.17
CA SER A 1010 28.60 28.62 -21.40
C SER A 1010 27.31 29.11 -20.74
N ASP A 1011 26.24 29.18 -21.52
CA ASP A 1011 24.90 29.41 -20.98
C ASP A 1011 24.35 28.18 -20.24
N VAL A 1012 24.71 26.96 -20.67
CA VAL A 1012 24.38 25.71 -19.98
C VAL A 1012 25.00 25.66 -18.59
N GLY A 1013 26.29 26.00 -18.46
CA GLY A 1013 26.99 26.04 -17.17
C GLY A 1013 26.41 27.08 -16.21
N ARG A 1014 26.14 28.31 -16.69
CA ARG A 1014 25.48 29.35 -15.89
C ARG A 1014 24.07 28.96 -15.45
N ALA A 1015 23.26 28.40 -16.35
CA ALA A 1015 21.92 27.93 -16.03
C ALA A 1015 21.95 26.80 -14.98
N GLU A 1016 22.96 25.93 -15.04
CA GLU A 1016 23.14 24.88 -14.03
C GLU A 1016 23.46 25.46 -12.65
N VAL A 1017 24.32 26.48 -12.54
CA VAL A 1017 24.55 27.15 -11.25
C VAL A 1017 23.26 27.65 -10.63
N LEU A 1018 22.38 28.27 -11.42
CA LEU A 1018 21.07 28.73 -10.91
C LEU A 1018 20.24 27.57 -10.34
N ARG A 1019 20.25 26.40 -11.00
CA ARG A 1019 19.57 25.21 -10.48
C ARG A 1019 20.21 24.68 -9.21
N LEU A 1020 21.54 24.80 -9.07
CA LEU A 1020 22.28 24.38 -7.89
C LEU A 1020 22.03 25.26 -6.67
N LEU A 1021 21.57 26.51 -6.82
CA LEU A 1021 21.26 27.42 -5.70
C LEU A 1021 20.32 26.81 -4.66
N ARG A 1022 19.54 25.78 -5.00
CA ARG A 1022 18.73 25.00 -4.04
C ARG A 1022 19.54 24.35 -2.90
N TYR A 1023 20.84 24.11 -3.12
CA TYR A 1023 21.76 23.56 -2.12
C TYR A 1023 22.45 24.64 -1.29
N TYR A 1024 22.29 25.92 -1.63
CA TYR A 1024 22.94 27.01 -0.92
C TYR A 1024 22.27 27.22 0.44
N SER A 1025 23.06 27.14 1.51
CA SER A 1025 22.62 27.31 2.89
C SER A 1025 22.78 28.74 3.41
N GLY A 1026 23.26 29.67 2.59
CA GLY A 1026 23.41 31.07 2.95
C GLY A 1026 22.09 31.86 2.89
N GLU A 1027 22.19 33.19 2.87
CA GLU A 1027 21.02 34.07 2.92
C GLU A 1027 20.11 33.90 1.70
N GLU A 1028 18.83 33.59 1.93
CA GLU A 1028 17.83 33.40 0.88
C GLU A 1028 17.65 34.64 -0.01
N ALA A 1029 17.82 35.83 0.56
CA ALA A 1029 17.80 37.09 -0.17
C ALA A 1029 18.85 37.14 -1.30
N THR A 1030 20.02 36.53 -1.08
CA THR A 1030 21.09 36.43 -2.08
C THR A 1030 20.68 35.55 -3.25
N VAL A 1031 20.04 34.41 -2.97
CA VAL A 1031 19.52 33.50 -4.01
C VAL A 1031 18.51 34.23 -4.90
N TRP A 1032 17.54 34.90 -4.29
CA TRP A 1032 16.51 35.63 -5.04
C TRP A 1032 17.10 36.78 -5.84
N ALA A 1033 18.05 37.54 -5.27
CA ALA A 1033 18.72 38.63 -5.99
C ALA A 1033 19.45 38.12 -7.24
N LEU A 1034 20.21 37.01 -7.13
CA LEU A 1034 20.90 36.40 -8.26
C LEU A 1034 19.93 35.90 -9.34
N LEU A 1035 18.80 35.32 -8.94
CA LEU A 1035 17.77 34.87 -9.88
C LEU A 1035 17.09 36.05 -10.58
N HIS A 1036 16.75 37.13 -9.86
CA HIS A 1036 16.18 38.34 -10.45
C HIS A 1036 17.15 39.01 -11.42
N GLU A 1037 18.43 39.12 -11.05
CA GLU A 1037 19.48 39.67 -11.92
C GLU A 1037 19.66 38.82 -13.18
N SER A 1038 19.80 37.49 -13.01
CA SER A 1038 19.98 36.56 -14.13
C SER A 1038 18.79 36.57 -15.08
N ALA A 1039 17.56 36.59 -14.57
CA ALA A 1039 16.35 36.70 -15.38
C ALA A 1039 16.26 38.05 -16.14
N SER A 1040 16.79 39.12 -15.57
CA SER A 1040 16.65 40.48 -16.12
C SER A 1040 17.77 40.85 -17.10
N ALA A 1041 19.00 40.38 -16.87
CA ALA A 1041 20.19 40.93 -17.51
C ALA A 1041 21.12 39.88 -18.16
N ASP A 1042 20.96 38.57 -17.91
CA ASP A 1042 21.85 37.58 -18.55
C ASP A 1042 21.72 37.64 -20.07
N ARG A 1043 22.86 37.54 -20.75
CA ARG A 1043 22.96 37.60 -22.21
C ARG A 1043 22.29 36.41 -22.92
N ALA A 1044 22.24 35.24 -22.29
CA ALA A 1044 21.71 34.02 -22.89
C ALA A 1044 20.26 33.76 -22.49
N ALA A 1045 19.43 33.45 -23.49
CA ALA A 1045 18.02 33.15 -23.30
C ALA A 1045 17.77 31.94 -22.38
N SER A 1046 18.58 30.89 -22.48
CA SER A 1046 18.49 29.68 -21.66
C SER A 1046 18.68 29.96 -20.16
N VAL A 1047 19.61 30.83 -19.79
CA VAL A 1047 19.84 31.27 -18.40
C VAL A 1047 18.65 32.09 -17.91
N ARG A 1048 18.14 33.03 -18.72
CA ARG A 1048 16.95 33.81 -18.37
C ARG A 1048 15.73 32.91 -18.17
N MET A 1049 15.52 31.91 -19.02
CA MET A 1049 14.43 30.93 -18.88
C MET A 1049 14.58 30.06 -17.62
N ALA A 1050 15.79 29.59 -17.31
CA ALA A 1050 16.05 28.85 -16.08
C ALA A 1050 15.77 29.69 -14.83
N ALA A 1051 16.22 30.95 -14.83
CA ALA A 1051 15.95 31.90 -13.76
C ALA A 1051 14.44 32.19 -13.60
N LEU A 1052 13.72 32.43 -14.71
CA LEU A 1052 12.27 32.64 -14.72
C LEU A 1052 11.51 31.44 -14.16
N THR A 1053 11.93 30.22 -14.51
CA THR A 1053 11.35 28.98 -13.99
C THR A 1053 11.53 28.89 -12.48
N LEU A 1054 12.75 29.06 -11.98
CA LEU A 1054 13.04 29.01 -10.53
C LEU A 1054 12.30 30.12 -9.75
N LEU A 1055 12.19 31.32 -10.32
CA LEU A 1055 11.43 32.42 -9.73
C LEU A 1055 9.93 32.11 -9.68
N ALA A 1056 9.36 31.58 -10.76
CA ALA A 1056 7.94 31.28 -10.84
C ALA A 1056 7.55 30.11 -9.90
N THR A 1057 8.37 29.07 -9.83
CA THR A 1057 8.10 27.91 -8.97
C THR A 1057 8.48 28.12 -7.51
N GLY A 1058 9.31 29.11 -7.18
CA GLY A 1058 9.81 29.30 -5.82
C GLY A 1058 9.36 30.60 -5.13
N ASN A 1059 9.02 31.65 -5.90
CA ASN A 1059 8.70 32.96 -5.35
C ASN A 1059 7.76 33.79 -6.24
N SER A 1060 6.74 33.15 -6.83
CA SER A 1060 5.81 33.80 -7.77
C SER A 1060 4.97 34.90 -7.16
N GLU A 1061 4.67 34.84 -5.86
CA GLU A 1061 3.85 35.86 -5.20
C GLU A 1061 4.63 37.18 -4.96
N ASN A 1062 5.96 37.17 -5.02
CA ASN A 1062 6.79 38.35 -4.79
C ASN A 1062 6.60 39.42 -5.90
N PRO A 1063 6.37 40.70 -5.53
CA PRO A 1063 6.15 41.78 -6.51
C PRO A 1063 7.30 41.98 -7.51
N VAL A 1064 8.55 41.79 -7.07
CA VAL A 1064 9.74 41.88 -7.93
C VAL A 1064 9.73 40.75 -8.95
N THR A 1065 9.45 39.51 -8.52
CA THR A 1065 9.32 38.35 -9.42
C THR A 1065 8.25 38.58 -10.48
N ARG A 1066 7.05 39.02 -10.08
CA ARG A 1066 5.95 39.31 -11.01
C ARG A 1066 6.35 40.37 -12.04
N ASN A 1067 7.04 41.43 -11.61
CA ASN A 1067 7.50 42.48 -12.50
C ASN A 1067 8.55 41.99 -13.49
N VAL A 1068 9.51 41.17 -13.04
CA VAL A 1068 10.52 40.54 -13.92
C VAL A 1068 9.83 39.67 -14.98
N ILE A 1069 8.90 38.79 -14.58
CA ILE A 1069 8.15 37.94 -15.52
C ILE A 1069 7.38 38.80 -16.53
N ARG A 1070 6.65 39.83 -16.07
CA ARG A 1070 5.91 40.76 -16.95
C ARG A 1070 6.83 41.47 -17.96
N ASN A 1071 7.96 42.00 -17.49
CA ASN A 1071 8.90 42.71 -18.36
C ASN A 1071 9.53 41.79 -19.40
N ARG A 1072 9.84 40.55 -19.03
CA ARG A 1072 10.32 39.54 -19.96
C ARG A 1072 9.26 39.10 -20.96
N ALA A 1073 8.01 38.94 -20.52
CA ALA A 1073 6.89 38.61 -21.40
C ALA A 1073 6.62 39.67 -22.48
N THR A 1074 6.93 40.95 -22.22
CA THR A 1074 6.65 42.06 -23.15
C THR A 1074 7.81 42.44 -24.04
N SER A 1075 9.04 42.40 -23.52
CA SER A 1075 10.16 43.15 -24.11
C SER A 1075 11.45 42.36 -24.22
N ASP A 1076 11.46 41.06 -23.87
CA ASP A 1076 12.69 40.26 -24.02
C ASP A 1076 13.08 40.14 -25.51
N PRO A 1077 14.37 40.27 -25.86
CA PRO A 1077 14.82 40.16 -27.25
C PRO A 1077 14.60 38.76 -27.86
N ASP A 1078 14.64 37.69 -27.07
CA ASP A 1078 14.43 36.31 -27.54
C ASP A 1078 12.97 35.90 -27.37
N HIS A 1079 12.30 35.49 -28.45
CA HIS A 1079 10.88 35.11 -28.42
C HIS A 1079 10.61 33.91 -27.51
N ARG A 1080 11.58 33.01 -27.30
CA ARG A 1080 11.40 31.83 -26.43
C ARG A 1080 11.29 32.25 -24.97
N VAL A 1081 12.05 33.27 -24.56
CA VAL A 1081 11.94 33.86 -23.21
C VAL A 1081 10.58 34.55 -23.05
N ARG A 1082 10.10 35.26 -24.08
CA ARG A 1082 8.76 35.87 -24.05
C ARG A 1082 7.66 34.82 -23.92
N VAL A 1083 7.71 33.72 -24.70
CA VAL A 1083 6.80 32.58 -24.60
C VAL A 1083 6.82 31.98 -23.18
N GLU A 1084 8.00 31.72 -22.65
CA GLU A 1084 8.20 31.14 -21.32
C GLU A 1084 7.62 32.05 -20.22
N ALA A 1085 7.92 33.34 -20.29
CA ALA A 1085 7.41 34.34 -19.36
C ALA A 1085 5.88 34.51 -19.48
N LEU A 1086 5.31 34.47 -20.69
CA LEU A 1086 3.86 34.53 -20.90
C LEU A 1086 3.14 33.33 -20.30
N ARG A 1087 3.71 32.12 -20.40
CA ARG A 1087 3.13 30.92 -19.79
C ARG A 1087 3.16 31.01 -18.26
N TRP A 1088 4.29 31.41 -17.68
CA TRP A 1088 4.36 31.62 -16.23
C TRP A 1088 3.43 32.73 -15.74
N TRP A 1089 3.34 33.83 -16.50
CA TRP A 1089 2.38 34.89 -16.23
C TRP A 1089 0.95 34.34 -16.20
N ALA A 1090 0.57 33.55 -17.21
CA ALA A 1090 -0.77 32.98 -17.31
C ALA A 1090 -1.11 32.03 -16.14
N VAL A 1091 -0.11 31.28 -15.66
CA VAL A 1091 -0.25 30.38 -14.51
C VAL A 1091 -0.48 31.15 -13.20
N HIS A 1092 0.21 32.27 -12.98
CA HIS A 1092 0.21 32.97 -11.68
C HIS A 1092 -0.75 34.15 -11.59
N GLU A 1093 -1.16 34.74 -12.71
CA GLU A 1093 -2.09 35.88 -12.77
C GLU A 1093 -3.41 35.43 -13.42
N PRO A 1094 -4.36 34.87 -12.64
CA PRO A 1094 -5.61 34.34 -13.18
C PRO A 1094 -6.68 35.38 -13.47
N ASP A 1095 -6.46 36.62 -13.06
CA ASP A 1095 -7.43 37.72 -13.15
C ASP A 1095 -7.45 38.38 -14.54
N GLU A 1096 -8.19 39.48 -14.68
CA GLU A 1096 -8.26 40.25 -15.92
C GLU A 1096 -6.91 40.90 -16.28
N THR A 1097 -6.07 41.21 -15.31
CA THR A 1097 -4.69 41.70 -15.54
C THR A 1097 -3.87 40.65 -16.29
N GLY A 1098 -4.04 39.38 -15.89
CA GLY A 1098 -3.53 38.20 -16.59
C GLY A 1098 -3.96 38.16 -18.05
N ALA A 1099 -5.27 38.18 -18.29
CA ALA A 1099 -5.86 38.08 -19.62
C ALA A 1099 -5.51 39.28 -20.52
N GLU A 1100 -5.48 40.50 -19.98
CA GLU A 1100 -5.19 41.73 -20.73
C GLU A 1100 -3.80 41.68 -21.37
N LEU A 1101 -2.77 41.26 -20.61
CA LEU A 1101 -1.41 41.15 -21.13
C LEU A 1101 -1.33 40.13 -22.27
N LEU A 1102 -2.03 39.00 -22.15
CA LEU A 1102 -2.07 37.97 -23.17
C LEU A 1102 -2.78 38.47 -24.43
N ARG A 1103 -3.90 39.20 -24.30
CA ARG A 1103 -4.61 39.80 -25.44
C ARG A 1103 -3.72 40.80 -26.18
N ASP A 1104 -3.01 41.65 -25.44
CA ASP A 1104 -2.05 42.60 -25.99
C ASP A 1104 -0.93 41.90 -26.76
N ARG A 1105 -0.29 40.86 -26.17
CA ARG A 1105 0.76 40.09 -26.86
C ARG A 1105 0.25 39.26 -28.05
N ALA A 1106 -0.96 38.73 -27.98
CA ALA A 1106 -1.60 38.00 -29.07
C ALA A 1106 -1.84 38.86 -30.33
N VAL A 1107 -1.84 40.19 -30.18
CA VAL A 1107 -2.04 41.16 -31.27
C VAL A 1107 -0.71 41.80 -31.67
N ALA A 1108 0.05 42.27 -30.69
CA ALA A 1108 1.14 43.22 -30.90
C ALA A 1108 2.55 42.60 -30.89
N ASP A 1109 2.71 41.33 -30.49
CA ASP A 1109 4.05 40.72 -30.49
C ASP A 1109 4.54 40.53 -31.95
N PRO A 1110 5.77 40.97 -32.28
CA PRO A 1110 6.30 40.87 -33.63
C PRO A 1110 6.56 39.41 -34.07
N ASP A 1111 6.83 38.51 -33.13
CA ASP A 1111 7.12 37.11 -33.43
C ASP A 1111 5.83 36.25 -33.32
N PRO A 1112 5.61 35.28 -34.23
CA PRO A 1112 4.42 34.45 -34.19
C PRO A 1112 4.35 33.53 -32.95
N GLN A 1113 5.48 33.11 -32.37
CA GLN A 1113 5.48 32.13 -31.27
C GLN A 1113 4.88 32.69 -29.97
N PRO A 1114 5.22 33.91 -29.49
CA PRO A 1114 4.51 34.55 -28.38
C PRO A 1114 3.02 34.80 -28.66
N ARG A 1115 2.65 35.15 -29.91
CA ARG A 1115 1.22 35.30 -30.28
C ARG A 1115 0.49 33.97 -30.12
N ILE A 1116 1.05 32.88 -30.64
CA ILE A 1116 0.56 31.51 -30.46
C ILE A 1116 0.41 31.15 -28.98
N ALA A 1117 1.45 31.37 -28.17
CA ALA A 1117 1.42 31.06 -26.74
C ALA A 1117 0.35 31.85 -25.99
N ALA A 1118 0.13 33.12 -26.37
CA ALA A 1118 -0.92 33.95 -25.79
C ALA A 1118 -2.33 33.46 -26.18
N LEU A 1119 -2.57 33.12 -27.46
CA LEU A 1119 -3.84 32.57 -27.92
C LEU A 1119 -4.18 31.24 -27.25
N GLN A 1120 -3.17 30.35 -27.13
CA GLN A 1120 -3.27 29.11 -26.37
C GLN A 1120 -3.63 29.39 -24.90
N SER A 1121 -2.92 30.30 -24.25
CA SER A 1121 -3.16 30.60 -22.83
C SER A 1121 -4.56 31.18 -22.59
N LEU A 1122 -5.04 32.05 -23.48
CA LEU A 1122 -6.41 32.60 -23.44
C LEU A 1122 -7.46 31.51 -23.63
N ALA A 1123 -7.28 30.60 -24.60
CA ALA A 1123 -8.25 29.55 -24.88
C ALA A 1123 -8.41 28.54 -23.74
N PHE A 1124 -7.33 28.23 -23.01
CA PHE A 1124 -7.38 27.23 -21.94
C PHE A 1124 -7.50 27.85 -20.52
N GLY A 1125 -7.17 29.12 -20.34
CA GLY A 1125 -7.24 29.82 -19.04
C GLY A 1125 -8.42 30.78 -18.89
N TRP A 1126 -8.94 31.32 -19.99
CA TRP A 1126 -10.05 32.28 -20.01
C TRP A 1126 -11.06 32.01 -21.14
N PRO A 1127 -11.53 30.77 -21.33
CA PRO A 1127 -12.39 30.42 -22.45
C PRO A 1127 -13.73 31.17 -22.46
N ALA A 1128 -14.26 31.50 -21.27
CA ALA A 1128 -15.52 32.21 -21.11
C ALA A 1128 -15.39 33.75 -21.01
N HIS A 1129 -14.17 34.30 -21.03
CA HIS A 1129 -14.00 35.75 -21.03
C HIS A 1129 -14.54 36.34 -22.35
N LEU A 1130 -15.38 37.37 -22.24
CA LEU A 1130 -16.06 37.99 -23.38
C LEU A 1130 -15.12 38.34 -24.55
N PRO A 1131 -13.89 38.84 -24.34
CA PRO A 1131 -12.98 39.18 -25.44
C PRO A 1131 -12.25 37.98 -26.06
N THR A 1132 -12.25 36.79 -25.44
CA THR A 1132 -11.45 35.65 -25.89
C THR A 1132 -11.88 35.12 -27.25
N LEU A 1133 -13.15 34.71 -27.40
CA LEU A 1133 -13.64 34.14 -28.67
C LEU A 1133 -13.58 35.14 -29.85
N PRO A 1134 -13.94 36.43 -29.69
CA PRO A 1134 -13.77 37.43 -30.75
C PRO A 1134 -12.32 37.57 -31.21
N LEU A 1135 -11.37 37.64 -30.28
CA LEU A 1135 -9.95 37.75 -30.61
C LEU A 1135 -9.43 36.51 -31.36
N LEU A 1136 -9.82 35.31 -30.92
CA LEU A 1136 -9.43 34.06 -31.59
C LEU A 1136 -9.96 34.01 -33.03
N ARG A 1137 -11.20 34.45 -33.27
CA ARG A 1137 -11.77 34.55 -34.64
C ARG A 1137 -11.04 35.58 -35.48
N GLU A 1138 -10.78 36.76 -34.92
CA GLU A 1138 -10.06 37.83 -35.60
C GLU A 1138 -8.65 37.36 -36.01
N ARG A 1139 -7.91 36.70 -35.11
CA ARG A 1139 -6.57 36.15 -35.44
C ARG A 1139 -6.61 35.01 -36.42
N ALA A 1140 -7.65 34.16 -36.40
CA ALA A 1140 -7.83 33.11 -37.41
C ALA A 1140 -8.03 33.68 -38.82
N ASP A 1141 -8.74 34.80 -38.93
CA ASP A 1141 -9.07 35.43 -40.22
C ASP A 1141 -7.98 36.36 -40.74
N THR A 1142 -7.34 37.14 -39.85
CA THR A 1142 -6.55 38.32 -40.25
C THR A 1142 -5.09 38.32 -39.81
N ASP A 1143 -4.60 37.36 -39.02
CA ASP A 1143 -3.17 37.36 -38.66
C ASP A 1143 -2.31 37.15 -39.92
N GLU A 1144 -1.18 37.83 -39.99
CA GLU A 1144 -0.28 37.77 -41.14
C GLU A 1144 0.39 36.39 -41.26
N ASP A 1145 0.64 35.73 -40.12
CA ASP A 1145 1.34 34.46 -40.04
C ASP A 1145 0.39 33.25 -40.11
N GLU A 1146 0.73 32.25 -40.93
CA GLU A 1146 -0.12 31.07 -41.14
C GLU A 1146 -0.20 30.17 -39.91
N ASP A 1147 0.89 30.02 -39.15
CA ASP A 1147 0.90 29.19 -37.95
C ASP A 1147 0.03 29.82 -36.86
N VAL A 1148 0.02 31.15 -36.75
CA VAL A 1148 -0.87 31.87 -35.84
C VAL A 1148 -2.33 31.69 -36.24
N ARG A 1149 -2.68 31.81 -37.53
CA ARG A 1149 -4.06 31.54 -38.01
C ARG A 1149 -4.49 30.11 -37.72
N ASN A 1150 -3.64 29.13 -38.02
CA ASN A 1150 -3.90 27.72 -37.78
C ASN A 1150 -4.09 27.41 -36.29
N GLU A 1151 -3.26 28.00 -35.42
CA GLU A 1151 -3.42 27.85 -33.99
C GLU A 1151 -4.67 28.56 -33.47
N ALA A 1152 -4.99 29.76 -33.97
CA ALA A 1152 -6.18 30.50 -33.59
C ALA A 1152 -7.46 29.70 -33.87
N VAL A 1153 -7.54 28.97 -34.99
CA VAL A 1153 -8.66 28.05 -35.29
C VAL A 1153 -8.74 26.90 -34.27
N ARG A 1154 -7.60 26.30 -33.91
CA ARG A 1154 -7.55 25.22 -32.90
C ARG A 1154 -7.93 25.72 -31.51
N ALA A 1155 -7.38 26.87 -31.13
CA ALA A 1155 -7.64 27.56 -29.87
C ALA A 1155 -9.12 27.99 -29.78
N LEU A 1156 -9.73 28.42 -30.89
CA LEU A 1156 -11.16 28.71 -30.96
C LEU A 1156 -12.00 27.47 -30.65
N ALA A 1157 -11.71 26.32 -31.28
CA ALA A 1157 -12.41 25.07 -31.01
C ALA A 1157 -12.24 24.62 -29.54
N ALA A 1158 -11.03 24.76 -28.98
CA ALA A 1158 -10.76 24.47 -27.57
C ALA A 1158 -11.55 25.40 -26.63
N ALA A 1159 -11.54 26.70 -26.89
CA ALA A 1159 -12.25 27.69 -26.09
C ALA A 1159 -13.76 27.50 -26.14
N GLU A 1160 -14.34 27.18 -27.31
CA GLU A 1160 -15.77 26.88 -27.45
C GLU A 1160 -16.18 25.61 -26.67
N ALA A 1161 -15.31 24.59 -26.62
CA ALA A 1161 -15.55 23.39 -25.83
C ALA A 1161 -15.41 23.63 -24.31
N LEU A 1162 -14.50 24.51 -23.91
CA LEU A 1162 -14.18 24.78 -22.50
C LEU A 1162 -15.00 25.91 -21.87
N ALA A 1163 -15.53 26.86 -22.64
CA ALA A 1163 -16.29 28.01 -22.12
C ALA A 1163 -17.54 27.60 -21.31
N PRO A 1164 -18.33 26.58 -21.72
CA PRO A 1164 -19.46 26.09 -20.92
C PRO A 1164 -19.03 25.44 -19.60
N LEU A 1165 -17.75 25.13 -19.44
CA LEU A 1165 -17.16 24.45 -18.29
C LEU A 1165 -16.33 25.41 -17.42
N ALA A 1166 -16.43 26.72 -17.62
CA ALA A 1166 -15.57 27.70 -16.95
C ALA A 1166 -15.62 27.61 -15.42
N ASP A 1167 -16.79 27.32 -14.84
CA ASP A 1167 -16.95 27.14 -13.38
C ASP A 1167 -16.23 25.88 -12.84
N GLN A 1168 -15.82 24.96 -13.72
CA GLN A 1168 -15.06 23.75 -13.40
C GLN A 1168 -13.56 23.90 -13.69
N LEU A 1169 -13.16 25.00 -14.34
CA LEU A 1169 -11.78 25.30 -14.68
C LEU A 1169 -11.08 26.06 -13.55
N PRO A 1170 -9.75 25.89 -13.41
CA PRO A 1170 -8.98 26.39 -12.29
C PRO A 1170 -8.66 27.89 -12.27
#